data_AF-A0A7L3NR43-F1
#
_entry.id   AF-A0A7L3NR43-F1
#
_cell.length_a   1.000
_cell.length_b   1.000
_cell.length_c   1.000
_cell.angle_alpha   90.00
_cell.angle_beta   90.00
_cell.angle_gamma   90.00
#
_symmetry.space_group_name_H-M   'P 1'
#
loop_
_entity.id
_entity.type
_entity.pdbx_description
1 polymer ?
#
loop_
_entity_poly.entity_id
_entity_poly.type
_entity_poly.pdbx_seq_one_letter_code
_entity_poly.pdbx_strand_id
1 'polypeptide(L)'
;RCSFRHSTSVSSLAEKLVLWMTDVGFTLRDLESLPFGVALPIRDAIYHCREQPASDWPEAVCLLIGRQDLSKQACEGNLQKGKSVSMGTDGFHRPGVGTEHSLHKLPHHLLMLRGSKRVEFKPEANNTQGFTPRLLCQTVRKLYILQERLFLENSKNKMLHAGSSLLPGVVWLHLMALNAFVSRAGRAPPRNTTVDLNSGNIDVPPNMACWASFHNGVAAGLKIAPASQIDSAWIVYNKPKIAELANEYAGFLMALGLNGHLTKLATLNIHDYLTKGHEMTSIGLLLGVSAAKLGTMDMAITRLLSIHIPALLPPTSTELDVPHNVQVAAVIGIGLVYQGTAHRHTAEVLLAEIGRPPGPEMEYCTDRESYSLASGLALGMVCLGHGSNLIGMLDLNVPEQLYQYMVGGHRRFQAGMHREKHKSPSYQIKEGDTINVDVTCPGATLALAMIYLKTNNRSIADWLQAPDTMYLLDFVKPEFLLLRTLARCLILWDDILPNSKWVNSNVPQIIRENSVSLQATELPSSEDLSLETLAQAHVYIIAGACLSLGFRFAGSENLAAFNCLYKYATDFLKSLSAPTASITGHYNLETCLSVLLLSLAMVMAGSGNLKVLQLCRFMHKKTGGEMNYGFHLAHHMALGLLFLGGGRYSLSTSNSSIAALLCALYPHFPVHSTDNRYHLQALRHLYVLAAEPRLLTPVDVDTNTPCYALIEVTYKGTQWYAEATEELMAPTLLPELHLLKQIKVKGPRYWELLIDLSKGTNHLKSILAKGGVLYVKLRAGQLSYKEDPMGWRSLLAQTVTHRHSEARAFKECFAHAFTSDPALFSFADYFCKPTVNMGQKQEILDLFSSILYECVTQENPEMLPTYIAIDQAVRRLTRREMSETFELWQIKLVLEFFSSRSHQERMSRNPNRGLFMNSEFLPVMKCTIDNTLDKWLQAGGDVSLHSYLSGQPTEESQLSMLACFLIYHSVPTPGQLAAGGLEGSTNFSELLLKFKQLNVPVRALLRLAPLLLRNPHSMVL
;
A
#
# COMPACT_ATOMS: atom_id res chain seq x y z
N ARG A 1 -23.34 20.39 23.98
CA ARG A 1 -22.51 20.50 25.19
C ARG A 1 -21.89 19.13 25.47
N CYS A 2 -20.73 18.84 24.87
CA CYS A 2 -19.94 17.63 25.16
C CYS A 2 -18.55 18.12 25.61
N SER A 3 -18.16 17.73 26.81
CA SER A 3 -16.90 18.11 27.46
C SER A 3 -15.72 17.42 26.75
N PHE A 4 -14.88 18.21 26.08
CA PHE A 4 -13.57 17.76 25.62
C PHE A 4 -12.65 17.58 26.83
N ARG A 5 -12.20 16.34 27.08
CA ARG A 5 -11.10 16.07 27.99
C ARG A 5 -9.81 16.49 27.30
N HIS A 6 -9.13 17.51 27.85
CA HIS A 6 -7.80 17.91 27.41
C HIS A 6 -6.81 16.76 27.57
N SER A 7 -6.26 16.28 26.46
CA SER A 7 -5.03 15.48 26.47
C SER A 7 -3.86 16.38 26.81
N THR A 8 -3.20 16.11 27.92
CA THR A 8 -2.00 16.79 28.42
C THR A 8 -0.78 16.44 27.57
N SER A 9 -0.56 17.15 26.47
CA SER A 9 0.77 17.33 25.88
C SER A 9 1.17 18.79 26.05
N VAL A 10 2.42 19.04 26.41
CA VAL A 10 2.97 20.36 26.79
C VAL A 10 2.65 21.40 25.73
N SER A 11 1.58 22.16 25.93
CA SER A 11 1.05 23.12 24.96
C SER A 11 2.02 24.30 24.84
N SER A 12 2.67 24.43 23.69
CA SER A 12 3.51 25.59 23.38
C SER A 12 2.67 26.87 23.41
N LEU A 13 3.29 28.00 23.78
CA LEU A 13 2.59 29.29 23.81
C LEU A 13 2.06 29.69 22.42
N ALA A 14 2.79 29.31 21.35
CA ALA A 14 2.35 29.53 19.99
C ALA A 14 1.09 28.72 19.66
N GLU A 15 1.02 27.45 20.07
CA GLU A 15 -0.15 26.58 19.83
C GLU A 15 -1.40 27.13 20.51
N LYS A 16 -1.27 27.62 21.76
CA LYS A 16 -2.39 28.24 22.48
C LYS A 16 -2.92 29.48 21.75
N LEU A 17 -2.03 30.30 21.20
CA LEU A 17 -2.40 31.49 20.45
C LEU A 17 -3.18 31.13 19.18
N VAL A 18 -2.69 30.18 18.38
CA VAL A 18 -3.34 29.78 17.12
C VAL A 18 -4.70 29.12 17.38
N LEU A 19 -4.80 28.27 18.40
CA LEU A 19 -6.08 27.67 18.81
C LEU A 19 -7.07 28.77 19.25
N TRP A 20 -6.64 29.70 20.10
CA TRP A 20 -7.48 30.80 20.55
C TRP A 20 -7.95 31.70 19.40
N MET A 21 -7.06 32.04 18.46
CA MET A 21 -7.43 32.83 17.28
C MET A 21 -8.50 32.13 16.44
N THR A 22 -8.39 30.81 16.31
CA THR A 22 -9.37 30.01 15.59
C THR A 22 -10.72 29.97 16.31
N ASP A 23 -10.72 29.86 17.65
CA ASP A 23 -11.93 29.91 18.47
C ASP A 23 -12.66 31.26 18.37
N VAL A 24 -11.90 32.35 18.16
CA VAL A 24 -12.44 33.70 17.92
C VAL A 24 -12.99 33.85 16.48
N GLY A 25 -12.64 32.95 15.56
CA GLY A 25 -13.03 33.01 14.15
C GLY A 25 -12.11 33.87 13.29
N PHE A 26 -10.89 34.14 13.74
CA PHE A 26 -9.89 34.91 12.99
C PHE A 26 -9.23 34.05 11.90
N THR A 27 -9.37 34.45 10.63
CA THR A 27 -8.91 33.65 9.48
C THR A 27 -7.62 34.21 8.84
N LEU A 28 -7.01 33.44 7.93
CA LEU A 28 -5.81 33.87 7.20
C LEU A 28 -6.07 35.13 6.34
N ARG A 29 -7.29 35.30 5.81
CA ARG A 29 -7.66 36.54 5.08
C ARG A 29 -7.69 37.75 5.99
N ASP A 30 -8.12 37.58 7.24
CA ASP A 30 -8.10 38.65 8.24
C ASP A 30 -6.65 39.00 8.62
N LEU A 31 -5.75 38.01 8.63
CA LEU A 31 -4.32 38.23 8.84
C LEU A 31 -3.67 39.07 7.73
N GLU A 32 -4.13 38.93 6.49
CA GLU A 32 -3.66 39.75 5.36
C GLU A 32 -4.17 41.20 5.43
N SER A 33 -5.30 41.44 6.09
CA SER A 33 -5.82 42.80 6.33
C SER A 33 -5.02 43.58 7.38
N LEU A 34 -4.28 42.86 8.25
CA LEU A 34 -3.49 43.48 9.30
C LEU A 34 -2.21 44.14 8.75
N PRO A 35 -1.82 45.29 9.32
CA PRO A 35 -0.51 45.90 9.08
C PRO A 35 0.63 44.89 9.29
N PHE A 36 1.59 44.80 8.37
CA PHE A 36 2.63 43.76 8.43
C PHE A 36 3.44 43.78 9.74
N GLY A 37 3.69 44.96 10.32
CA GLY A 37 4.36 45.08 11.62
C GLY A 37 3.55 44.55 12.81
N VAL A 38 2.22 44.59 12.74
CA VAL A 38 1.30 44.06 13.77
C VAL A 38 1.02 42.57 13.53
N ALA A 39 0.98 42.14 12.26
CA ALA A 39 0.80 40.75 11.89
C ALA A 39 2.05 39.89 12.17
N LEU A 40 3.24 40.50 12.27
CA LEU A 40 4.51 39.77 12.39
C LEU A 40 4.57 38.80 13.60
N PRO A 41 4.19 39.18 14.84
CA PRO A 41 4.19 38.26 15.97
C PRO A 41 3.24 37.07 15.78
N ILE A 42 2.13 37.29 15.06
CA ILE A 42 1.15 36.27 14.76
C ILE A 42 1.70 35.32 13.70
N ARG A 43 2.31 35.85 12.63
CA ARG A 43 2.97 35.06 11.58
C ARG A 43 4.13 34.23 12.11
N ASP A 44 4.91 34.77 13.05
CA ASP A 44 5.96 34.04 13.77
C ASP A 44 5.40 32.87 14.58
N ALA A 45 4.30 33.09 15.31
CA ALA A 45 3.63 32.02 16.04
C ALA A 45 3.08 30.93 15.09
N ILE A 46 2.48 31.33 13.96
CA ILE A 46 2.00 30.40 12.93
C ILE A 46 3.16 29.58 12.34
N TYR A 47 4.29 30.22 12.02
CA TYR A 47 5.49 29.56 11.51
C TYR A 47 5.98 28.47 12.46
N HIS A 48 6.04 28.76 13.76
CA HIS A 48 6.43 27.78 14.77
C HIS A 48 5.45 26.62 14.90
N CYS A 49 4.14 26.88 14.79
CA CYS A 49 3.12 25.83 14.83
C CYS A 49 3.13 24.94 13.57
N ARG A 50 3.66 25.44 12.45
CA ARG A 50 3.71 24.72 11.16
C ARG A 50 4.66 23.53 11.16
N GLU A 51 5.72 23.58 11.97
CA GLU A 51 6.77 22.55 12.01
C GLU A 51 6.32 21.26 12.72
N GLN A 52 5.63 21.39 13.86
CA GLN A 52 5.14 20.25 14.64
C GLN A 52 3.67 20.44 15.00
N PRO A 53 2.75 20.27 14.03
CA PRO A 53 1.33 20.25 14.33
C PRO A 53 0.96 18.97 15.09
N ALA A 54 0.06 19.09 16.06
CA ALA A 54 -0.56 17.92 16.68
C ALA A 54 -1.59 17.28 15.72
N SER A 55 -1.75 15.95 15.81
CA SER A 55 -2.63 15.17 14.92
C SER A 55 -4.12 15.48 15.08
N ASP A 56 -4.52 16.06 16.22
CA ASP A 56 -5.93 16.14 16.64
C ASP A 56 -6.54 17.53 16.41
N TRP A 57 -5.86 18.39 15.64
CA TRP A 57 -6.31 19.77 15.42
C TRP A 57 -7.52 19.85 14.46
N PRO A 58 -8.44 20.81 14.71
CA PRO A 58 -9.57 21.04 13.83
C PRO A 58 -9.12 21.64 12.49
N GLU A 59 -9.92 21.42 11.45
CA GLU A 59 -9.65 21.87 10.08
C GLU A 59 -9.31 23.36 9.98
N ALA A 60 -9.98 24.20 10.75
CA ALA A 60 -9.76 25.65 10.74
C ALA A 60 -8.33 26.03 11.19
N VAL A 61 -7.74 25.32 12.15
CA VAL A 61 -6.34 25.54 12.58
C VAL A 61 -5.36 25.12 11.50
N CYS A 62 -5.63 23.97 10.86
CA CYS A 62 -4.82 23.46 9.76
C CYS A 62 -4.82 24.41 8.55
N LEU A 63 -5.96 25.04 8.26
CA LEU A 63 -6.06 26.09 7.23
C LEU A 63 -5.29 27.36 7.60
N LEU A 64 -5.40 27.81 8.87
CA LEU A 64 -4.70 29.00 9.36
C LEU A 64 -3.18 28.85 9.32
N ILE A 65 -2.66 27.64 9.56
CA ILE A 65 -1.23 27.33 9.51
C ILE A 65 -0.72 27.10 8.08
N GLY A 66 -1.63 26.89 7.13
CA GLY A 66 -1.29 26.49 5.77
C GLY A 66 -0.92 25.01 5.64
N ARG A 67 -1.29 24.15 6.60
CA ARG A 67 -1.12 22.68 6.58
C ARG A 67 -2.41 21.98 6.18
N GLN A 68 -2.76 22.11 4.90
CA GLN A 68 -3.97 21.52 4.31
C GLN A 68 -3.92 19.99 4.17
N ASP A 69 -2.75 19.37 4.39
CA ASP A 69 -2.58 17.92 4.45
C ASP A 69 -3.41 17.30 5.58
N LEU A 70 -3.35 17.90 6.78
CA LEU A 70 -4.07 17.40 7.96
C LEU A 70 -5.59 17.57 7.86
N SER A 71 -6.07 18.68 7.31
CA SER A 71 -7.51 18.92 7.16
C SER A 71 -8.16 17.96 6.16
N LYS A 72 -7.54 17.75 4.99
CA LYS A 72 -8.04 16.81 3.97
C LYS A 72 -8.09 15.37 4.53
N GLN A 73 -7.09 14.97 5.32
CA GLN A 73 -7.09 13.68 6.01
C GLN A 73 -8.26 13.53 7.01
N ALA A 74 -8.57 14.58 7.76
CA ALA A 74 -9.67 14.58 8.74
C ALA A 74 -11.06 14.57 8.06
N CYS A 75 -11.25 15.32 6.98
CA CYS A 75 -12.52 15.40 6.24
C CYS A 75 -12.88 14.08 5.55
N GLU A 76 -11.90 13.41 4.93
CA GLU A 76 -12.13 12.09 4.34
C GLU A 76 -12.23 10.98 5.41
N GLY A 77 -11.60 11.17 6.57
CA GLY A 77 -11.73 10.27 7.73
C GLY A 77 -13.12 10.28 8.37
N ASN A 78 -13.75 11.45 8.49
CA ASN A 78 -14.97 11.69 9.28
C ASN A 78 -16.29 11.68 8.52
N LEU A 79 -16.31 11.42 7.21
CA LEU A 79 -17.58 11.21 6.49
C LEU A 79 -18.28 9.91 6.97
N GLN A 80 -19.10 10.06 8.01
CA GLN A 80 -20.21 9.17 8.31
C GLN A 80 -21.14 9.13 7.10
N LYS A 81 -21.64 7.93 6.78
CA LYS A 81 -22.63 7.67 5.72
C LYS A 81 -23.80 8.68 5.79
N GLY A 82 -23.73 9.73 5.00
CA GLY A 82 -24.74 10.79 4.89
C GLY A 82 -25.05 11.04 3.42
N LYS A 83 -26.33 10.93 3.08
CA LYS A 83 -26.94 10.97 1.74
C LYS A 83 -26.29 11.99 0.78
N SER A 84 -25.75 11.53 -0.34
CA SER A 84 -25.44 12.40 -1.48
C SER A 84 -26.73 12.74 -2.23
N VAL A 85 -27.03 14.03 -2.27
CA VAL A 85 -28.16 14.65 -2.96
C VAL A 85 -28.10 14.38 -4.46
N SER A 86 -29.24 13.97 -5.02
CA SER A 86 -29.50 13.79 -6.45
C SER A 86 -29.54 15.13 -7.19
N MET A 87 -28.81 15.26 -8.29
CA MET A 87 -28.99 16.31 -9.29
C MET A 87 -28.76 15.75 -10.69
N GLY A 88 -29.78 15.87 -11.54
CA GLY A 88 -29.66 16.01 -13.00
C GLY A 88 -29.54 14.73 -13.82
N THR A 89 -30.70 14.16 -14.18
CA THR A 89 -30.89 13.34 -15.39
C THR A 89 -30.56 14.16 -16.65
N ASP A 90 -29.72 13.63 -17.54
CA ASP A 90 -29.89 13.87 -18.98
C ASP A 90 -29.18 12.82 -19.87
N GLY A 91 -29.93 12.37 -20.89
CA GLY A 91 -29.40 11.92 -22.18
C GLY A 91 -28.70 10.55 -22.29
N PHE A 92 -29.46 9.46 -22.42
CA PHE A 92 -28.97 8.19 -22.98
C PHE A 92 -28.70 8.35 -24.50
N HIS A 93 -27.43 8.41 -24.91
CA HIS A 93 -27.01 8.13 -26.28
C HIS A 93 -26.27 6.78 -26.36
N ARG A 94 -26.76 5.87 -27.22
CA ARG A 94 -26.08 4.63 -27.61
C ARG A 94 -24.77 4.95 -28.36
N PRO A 95 -23.65 4.28 -28.08
CA PRO A 95 -22.58 4.14 -29.06
C PRO A 95 -22.79 2.87 -29.89
N GLY A 96 -22.70 3.04 -31.21
CA GLY A 96 -22.72 1.99 -32.20
C GLY A 96 -21.49 1.07 -32.14
N VAL A 97 -21.63 -0.04 -32.84
CA VAL A 97 -20.71 -1.17 -32.92
C VAL A 97 -19.31 -0.72 -33.38
N GLY A 98 -18.34 -0.83 -32.47
CA GLY A 98 -16.92 -0.74 -32.72
C GLY A 98 -16.18 -1.49 -31.61
N THR A 99 -15.45 -2.54 -31.96
CA THR A 99 -14.65 -3.36 -31.03
C THR A 99 -13.51 -2.54 -30.42
N GLU A 100 -13.79 -1.81 -29.34
CA GLU A 100 -12.79 -1.08 -28.55
C GLU A 100 -12.56 -1.76 -27.20
N HIS A 101 -11.36 -2.31 -27.02
CA HIS A 101 -10.93 -2.97 -25.78
C HIS A 101 -10.83 -1.95 -24.63
N SER A 102 -11.78 -2.03 -23.69
CA SER A 102 -11.90 -1.13 -22.54
C SER A 102 -10.83 -1.43 -21.46
N LEU A 103 -9.66 -0.79 -21.58
CA LEU A 103 -8.51 -0.89 -20.68
C LEU A 103 -8.27 0.38 -19.84
N HIS A 104 -9.24 1.30 -19.85
CA HIS A 104 -9.07 2.69 -19.38
C HIS A 104 -9.28 2.93 -17.89
N LYS A 105 -9.60 1.91 -17.07
CA LYS A 105 -9.98 2.10 -15.65
C LYS A 105 -8.91 1.76 -14.60
N LEU A 106 -7.74 1.27 -14.98
CA LEU A 106 -6.63 1.16 -14.02
C LEU A 106 -6.03 2.56 -13.81
N PRO A 107 -5.71 2.98 -12.58
CA PRO A 107 -4.98 4.22 -12.34
C PRO A 107 -3.54 4.07 -12.86
N HIS A 108 -3.37 4.24 -14.18
CA HIS A 108 -2.10 4.09 -14.90
C HIS A 108 -0.98 4.96 -14.28
N HIS A 109 -1.34 6.10 -13.69
CA HIS A 109 -0.41 6.98 -12.99
C HIS A 109 0.27 6.30 -11.78
N LEU A 110 -0.44 5.47 -11.00
CA LEU A 110 0.14 4.79 -9.83
C LEU A 110 1.08 3.65 -10.22
N LEU A 111 0.72 2.90 -11.26
CA LEU A 111 1.56 1.84 -11.84
C LEU A 111 2.84 2.42 -12.46
N MET A 112 2.74 3.59 -13.11
CA MET A 112 3.90 4.28 -13.69
C MET A 112 4.88 4.75 -12.62
N LEU A 113 4.40 5.25 -11.49
CA LEU A 113 5.28 5.68 -10.39
C LEU A 113 6.10 4.51 -9.85
N ARG A 114 5.49 3.34 -9.66
CA ARG A 114 6.23 2.17 -9.15
C ARG A 114 7.19 1.56 -10.17
N GLY A 115 6.88 1.65 -11.48
CA GLY A 115 7.67 1.06 -12.57
C GLY A 115 8.74 1.97 -13.21
N SER A 116 8.79 3.25 -12.83
CA SER A 116 9.54 4.30 -13.53
C SER A 116 11.05 4.08 -13.64
N LYS A 117 11.72 3.48 -12.64
CA LYS A 117 13.19 3.27 -12.66
C LYS A 117 13.66 2.06 -13.49
N ARG A 118 12.75 1.24 -14.06
CA ARG A 118 13.10 -0.11 -14.56
C ARG A 118 12.79 -0.38 -16.04
N VAL A 119 12.48 0.67 -16.82
CA VAL A 119 12.25 0.57 -18.27
C VAL A 119 13.24 1.47 -19.03
N GLU A 120 14.53 1.26 -18.82
CA GLU A 120 15.57 1.74 -19.74
C GLU A 120 16.29 0.52 -20.32
N PHE A 121 15.75 -0.02 -21.41
CA PHE A 121 16.47 -0.91 -22.30
C PHE A 121 16.47 -0.24 -23.69
N LYS A 122 17.68 0.12 -24.17
CA LYS A 122 17.95 0.70 -25.48
C LYS A 122 17.28 -0.09 -26.61
N PRO A 123 16.71 0.58 -27.63
CA PRO A 123 16.68 0.04 -28.98
C PRO A 123 17.77 0.69 -29.82
N GLU A 124 18.58 -0.14 -30.47
CA GLU A 124 19.36 0.26 -31.62
C GLU A 124 18.42 0.78 -32.74
N ALA A 125 18.99 1.69 -33.51
CA ALA A 125 18.40 2.53 -34.55
C ALA A 125 17.28 1.89 -35.42
N ASN A 126 16.12 2.55 -35.48
CA ASN A 126 15.71 3.31 -36.67
C ASN A 126 14.32 3.95 -36.49
N ASN A 127 14.26 5.24 -36.86
CA ASN A 127 13.10 6.07 -37.22
C ASN A 127 12.08 6.47 -36.13
N THR A 128 12.41 7.60 -35.49
CA THR A 128 11.57 8.80 -35.31
C THR A 128 10.05 8.68 -35.50
N GLN A 129 9.32 8.38 -34.43
CA GLN A 129 8.07 9.04 -34.04
C GLN A 129 7.97 9.02 -32.50
N GLY A 130 7.59 10.14 -31.88
CA GLY A 130 7.65 10.31 -30.42
C GLY A 130 6.78 9.32 -29.65
N PHE A 131 7.38 8.57 -28.71
CA PHE A 131 6.68 7.59 -27.87
C PHE A 131 6.82 7.92 -26.38
N THR A 132 5.67 8.23 -25.76
CA THR A 132 5.42 8.32 -24.31
C THR A 132 5.17 6.91 -23.68
N PRO A 133 5.25 6.74 -22.34
CA PRO A 133 5.55 5.47 -21.66
C PRO A 133 4.37 4.46 -21.66
N ARG A 134 4.19 3.77 -22.79
CA ARG A 134 3.22 2.68 -23.01
C ARG A 134 3.73 1.28 -22.60
N LEU A 135 4.95 1.16 -22.05
CA LEU A 135 5.73 -0.09 -22.07
C LEU A 135 5.43 -1.13 -20.96
N LEU A 136 4.97 -0.77 -19.77
CA LEU A 136 4.72 -1.77 -18.71
C LEU A 136 3.47 -2.62 -19.03
N CYS A 137 2.37 -1.97 -19.44
CA CYS A 137 1.20 -2.65 -19.98
C CYS A 137 1.49 -3.31 -21.34
N GLN A 138 2.35 -2.75 -22.19
CA GLN A 138 2.80 -3.43 -23.40
C GLN A 138 3.70 -4.62 -23.14
N THR A 139 4.33 -4.81 -21.99
CA THR A 139 5.13 -6.03 -21.74
C THR A 139 4.20 -7.21 -21.44
N VAL A 140 3.11 -6.96 -20.72
CA VAL A 140 1.97 -7.88 -20.57
C VAL A 140 1.24 -8.08 -21.91
N ARG A 141 1.03 -7.01 -22.70
CA ARG A 141 0.45 -7.09 -24.07
C ARG A 141 1.40 -7.75 -25.08
N LYS A 142 2.72 -7.64 -24.94
CA LYS A 142 3.74 -8.30 -25.77
C LYS A 142 3.90 -9.75 -25.36
N LEU A 143 3.64 -10.12 -24.10
CA LEU A 143 3.43 -11.51 -23.70
C LEU A 143 2.19 -12.10 -24.41
N TYR A 144 1.12 -11.32 -24.55
CA TYR A 144 -0.07 -11.68 -25.35
C TYR A 144 0.25 -11.87 -26.85
N ILE A 145 1.04 -10.96 -27.46
CA ILE A 145 1.47 -11.06 -28.88
C ILE A 145 2.52 -12.17 -29.08
N LEU A 146 3.33 -12.49 -28.06
CA LEU A 146 4.25 -13.62 -28.07
C LEU A 146 3.53 -14.96 -27.93
N GLN A 147 2.35 -15.00 -27.30
CA GLN A 147 1.50 -16.19 -27.23
C GLN A 147 0.98 -16.58 -28.62
N GLU A 148 0.59 -15.60 -29.45
CA GLU A 148 0.37 -15.84 -30.88
C GLU A 148 1.67 -16.37 -31.51
N ARG A 149 2.79 -15.62 -31.44
CA ARG A 149 4.04 -15.99 -32.14
C ARG A 149 4.69 -17.33 -31.73
N LEU A 150 4.54 -17.80 -30.48
CA LEU A 150 5.07 -19.09 -30.02
C LEU A 150 4.15 -20.27 -30.38
N PHE A 151 2.83 -20.05 -30.43
CA PHE A 151 1.89 -21.02 -31.00
C PHE A 151 2.11 -21.20 -32.51
N LEU A 152 2.46 -20.10 -33.21
CA LEU A 152 2.88 -20.05 -34.61
C LEU A 152 4.15 -20.89 -34.92
N GLU A 153 5.07 -21.04 -33.95
CA GLU A 153 6.35 -21.77 -34.15
C GLU A 153 6.18 -23.27 -33.83
N ASN A 154 5.40 -23.61 -32.81
CA ASN A 154 5.12 -25.00 -32.42
C ASN A 154 4.14 -25.72 -33.35
N SER A 155 3.25 -25.00 -34.04
CA SER A 155 2.37 -25.56 -35.06
C SER A 155 3.11 -26.00 -36.33
N LYS A 156 4.28 -25.42 -36.63
CA LYS A 156 5.14 -25.84 -37.75
C LYS A 156 5.94 -27.12 -37.45
N ASN A 157 6.42 -27.29 -36.22
CA ASN A 157 7.28 -28.44 -35.87
C ASN A 157 6.50 -29.73 -35.52
N LYS A 158 5.22 -29.63 -35.13
CA LYS A 158 4.40 -30.80 -34.74
C LYS A 158 3.65 -31.49 -35.88
N MET A 159 3.73 -31.00 -37.13
CA MET A 159 3.15 -31.70 -38.28
C MET A 159 3.99 -32.88 -38.81
N LEU A 160 5.21 -33.10 -38.30
CA LEU A 160 6.10 -34.18 -38.74
C LEU A 160 6.21 -35.39 -37.79
N HIS A 161 5.67 -35.31 -36.57
CA HIS A 161 5.59 -36.45 -35.67
C HIS A 161 4.19 -36.57 -35.07
N ALA A 162 3.51 -37.66 -35.43
CA ALA A 162 2.20 -38.04 -34.94
C ALA A 162 2.18 -38.28 -33.43
N GLY A 163 1.03 -37.98 -32.80
CA GLY A 163 0.66 -38.51 -31.49
C GLY A 163 0.70 -37.51 -30.34
N SER A 164 -0.50 -37.17 -29.84
CA SER A 164 -0.80 -36.77 -28.45
C SER A 164 0.02 -35.64 -27.82
N SER A 165 -0.48 -34.41 -27.92
CA SER A 165 -0.47 -33.34 -26.88
C SER A 165 -0.51 -31.96 -27.54
N LEU A 166 -1.71 -31.44 -27.77
CA LEU A 166 -1.93 -30.02 -28.01
C LEU A 166 -2.94 -29.53 -26.97
N LEU A 167 -2.48 -28.65 -26.07
CA LEU A 167 -3.30 -28.05 -25.03
C LEU A 167 -3.49 -26.53 -25.27
N PRO A 168 -4.61 -25.98 -24.76
CA PRO A 168 -5.20 -24.70 -25.14
C PRO A 168 -4.65 -23.52 -24.32
N GLY A 169 -4.89 -22.31 -24.83
CA GLY A 169 -4.47 -21.04 -24.25
C GLY A 169 -4.85 -20.86 -22.77
N VAL A 170 -3.86 -20.47 -21.98
CA VAL A 170 -3.94 -20.32 -20.53
C VAL A 170 -4.56 -18.97 -20.14
N VAL A 171 -5.46 -19.02 -19.16
CA VAL A 171 -6.22 -17.89 -18.58
C VAL A 171 -5.34 -17.12 -17.57
N TRP A 172 -5.34 -15.79 -17.69
CA TRP A 172 -4.68 -14.88 -16.76
C TRP A 172 -5.48 -14.70 -15.47
N LEU A 173 -4.93 -15.13 -14.33
CA LEU A 173 -5.36 -14.59 -13.03
C LEU A 173 -4.70 -13.22 -12.84
N HIS A 174 -5.54 -12.20 -12.60
CA HIS A 174 -5.17 -10.80 -12.37
C HIS A 174 -4.56 -10.05 -13.57
N LEU A 175 -5.31 -9.95 -14.68
CA LEU A 175 -5.36 -8.75 -15.52
C LEU A 175 -6.49 -8.93 -16.57
N MET A 176 -7.49 -8.03 -16.54
CA MET A 176 -8.43 -7.74 -17.66
C MET A 176 -9.52 -8.83 -17.89
N ALA A 177 -10.73 -8.64 -18.42
CA ALA A 177 -11.54 -7.52 -18.94
C ALA A 177 -13.04 -7.90 -18.73
N LEU A 178 -14.00 -7.00 -18.93
CA LEU A 178 -15.45 -7.26 -18.72
C LEU A 178 -16.16 -7.73 -20.00
N ASN A 179 -15.43 -8.12 -21.05
CA ASN A 179 -15.95 -8.66 -22.31
C ASN A 179 -14.78 -9.22 -23.15
N ALA A 180 -14.14 -10.28 -22.68
CA ALA A 180 -13.15 -11.02 -23.47
C ALA A 180 -13.71 -12.42 -23.73
N PHE A 181 -14.24 -12.64 -24.93
CA PHE A 181 -14.54 -13.98 -25.41
C PHE A 181 -13.25 -14.80 -25.39
N VAL A 182 -13.27 -15.96 -24.75
CA VAL A 182 -12.15 -16.92 -24.80
C VAL A 182 -12.15 -17.55 -26.19
N SER A 183 -11.55 -16.88 -27.16
CA SER A 183 -11.36 -17.44 -28.50
C SER A 183 -10.18 -18.41 -28.47
N ARG A 184 -10.47 -19.71 -28.56
CA ARG A 184 -9.47 -20.79 -28.71
C ARG A 184 -9.00 -20.96 -30.17
N ALA A 185 -8.86 -19.84 -30.88
CA ALA A 185 -8.41 -19.81 -32.27
C ALA A 185 -6.93 -19.42 -32.35
N GLY A 186 -6.11 -20.27 -32.96
CA GLY A 186 -4.74 -19.95 -33.35
C GLY A 186 -4.72 -19.18 -34.67
N ARG A 187 -3.76 -18.28 -34.87
CA ARG A 187 -3.52 -17.65 -36.17
C ARG A 187 -2.26 -18.28 -36.77
N ALA A 188 -2.39 -18.99 -37.89
CA ALA A 188 -1.22 -19.59 -38.53
C ALA A 188 -0.55 -18.57 -39.47
N PRO A 189 0.79 -18.40 -39.39
CA PRO A 189 1.52 -17.51 -40.27
C PRO A 189 1.81 -18.21 -41.61
N PRO A 190 2.05 -17.49 -42.72
CA PRO A 190 2.09 -16.03 -42.87
C PRO A 190 0.72 -15.39 -43.18
N ARG A 191 -0.31 -16.17 -43.53
CA ARG A 191 -1.63 -15.67 -43.95
C ARG A 191 -2.57 -15.32 -42.79
N ASN A 192 -2.16 -15.54 -41.54
CA ASN A 192 -2.95 -15.37 -40.31
C ASN A 192 -4.29 -16.11 -40.34
N THR A 193 -4.34 -17.29 -40.97
CA THR A 193 -5.56 -18.11 -41.04
C THR A 193 -5.94 -18.58 -39.64
N THR A 194 -7.21 -18.45 -39.30
CA THR A 194 -7.73 -18.89 -38.00
C THR A 194 -7.90 -20.40 -37.98
N VAL A 195 -7.18 -21.07 -37.09
CA VAL A 195 -7.33 -22.49 -36.80
C VAL A 195 -8.09 -22.59 -35.49
N ASP A 196 -9.33 -23.07 -35.52
CA ASP A 196 -10.11 -23.35 -34.32
C ASP A 196 -10.00 -24.82 -33.94
N LEU A 197 -9.99 -25.10 -32.64
CA LEU A 197 -9.96 -26.47 -32.10
C LEU A 197 -11.34 -27.14 -32.16
N ASN A 198 -12.41 -26.36 -32.29
CA ASN A 198 -13.78 -26.89 -32.35
C ASN A 198 -14.15 -27.46 -33.73
N SER A 199 -13.27 -27.37 -34.73
CA SER A 199 -13.58 -27.69 -36.13
C SER A 199 -13.58 -29.19 -36.46
N GLY A 200 -13.76 -30.08 -35.47
CA GLY A 200 -13.85 -31.54 -35.66
C GLY A 200 -12.56 -32.24 -36.11
N ASN A 201 -11.45 -31.50 -36.24
CA ASN A 201 -10.17 -32.02 -36.73
C ASN A 201 -9.38 -32.79 -35.66
N ILE A 202 -9.71 -32.58 -34.38
CA ILE A 202 -9.03 -33.17 -33.22
C ILE A 202 -10.10 -33.53 -32.20
N ASP A 203 -10.05 -34.75 -31.67
CA ASP A 203 -10.92 -35.19 -30.57
C ASP A 203 -10.52 -34.45 -29.28
N VAL A 204 -11.24 -33.37 -29.01
CA VAL A 204 -11.10 -32.58 -27.77
C VAL A 204 -12.17 -32.99 -26.76
N PRO A 205 -11.87 -32.99 -25.44
CA PRO A 205 -12.88 -33.27 -24.43
C PRO A 205 -14.03 -32.24 -24.51
N PRO A 206 -15.30 -32.68 -24.48
CA PRO A 206 -16.45 -31.79 -24.71
C PRO A 206 -16.56 -30.69 -23.64
N ASN A 207 -16.16 -30.99 -22.40
CA ASN A 207 -16.26 -30.07 -21.26
C ASN A 207 -15.01 -29.20 -21.05
N MET A 208 -14.01 -29.27 -21.92
CA MET A 208 -12.68 -28.62 -21.76
C MET A 208 -12.77 -27.12 -21.41
N ALA A 209 -13.82 -26.46 -21.90
CA ALA A 209 -14.08 -25.03 -21.76
C ALA A 209 -14.57 -24.59 -20.38
N CYS A 210 -15.29 -25.46 -19.67
CA CYS A 210 -16.25 -25.03 -18.65
C CYS A 210 -15.58 -24.30 -17.49
N TRP A 211 -14.52 -24.90 -16.95
CA TRP A 211 -13.73 -24.32 -15.87
C TRP A 211 -12.95 -23.10 -16.31
N ALA A 212 -12.39 -23.08 -17.52
CA ALA A 212 -11.71 -21.90 -18.04
C ALA A 212 -12.65 -20.70 -18.14
N SER A 213 -13.88 -20.89 -18.64
CA SER A 213 -14.92 -19.85 -18.67
C SER A 213 -15.34 -19.42 -17.28
N PHE A 214 -15.45 -20.37 -16.32
CA PHE A 214 -15.74 -20.05 -14.93
C PHE A 214 -14.64 -19.17 -14.30
N HIS A 215 -13.37 -19.53 -14.45
CA HIS A 215 -12.24 -18.72 -13.96
C HIS A 215 -12.21 -17.33 -14.62
N ASN A 216 -12.55 -17.23 -15.91
CA ASN A 216 -12.67 -15.94 -16.61
C ASN A 216 -13.77 -15.07 -15.98
N GLY A 217 -14.93 -15.65 -15.69
CA GLY A 217 -16.04 -14.98 -15.02
C GLY A 217 -15.64 -14.48 -13.63
N VAL A 218 -14.93 -15.30 -12.86
CA VAL A 218 -14.40 -14.89 -11.54
C VAL A 218 -13.43 -13.73 -11.70
N ALA A 219 -12.46 -13.81 -12.62
CA ALA A 219 -11.51 -12.74 -12.88
C ALA A 219 -12.22 -11.43 -13.29
N ALA A 220 -13.28 -11.54 -14.09
CA ALA A 220 -14.08 -10.40 -14.51
C ALA A 220 -14.85 -9.76 -13.34
N GLY A 221 -15.37 -10.54 -12.39
CA GLY A 221 -16.07 -10.02 -11.22
C GLY A 221 -15.15 -9.45 -10.14
N LEU A 222 -13.96 -10.03 -9.94
CA LEU A 222 -13.02 -9.61 -8.89
C LEU A 222 -12.41 -8.22 -9.09
N LYS A 223 -12.47 -7.67 -10.30
CA LYS A 223 -12.01 -6.28 -10.56
C LYS A 223 -12.96 -5.21 -9.99
N ILE A 224 -14.17 -5.59 -9.62
CA ILE A 224 -15.13 -4.68 -9.00
C ILE A 224 -14.57 -4.30 -7.63
N ALA A 225 -14.57 -3.01 -7.29
CA ALA A 225 -14.07 -2.59 -6.00
C ALA A 225 -15.04 -2.99 -4.87
N PRO A 226 -14.56 -3.43 -3.70
CA PRO A 226 -15.41 -3.68 -2.53
C PRO A 226 -16.21 -2.43 -2.11
N ALA A 227 -15.68 -1.23 -2.36
CA ALA A 227 -16.33 0.03 -2.03
C ALA A 227 -17.48 0.44 -2.99
N SER A 228 -17.64 -0.25 -4.13
CA SER A 228 -18.67 0.09 -5.10
C SER A 228 -20.08 -0.19 -4.57
N GLN A 229 -21.02 0.72 -4.83
CA GLN A 229 -22.43 0.49 -4.53
C GLN A 229 -23.07 -0.27 -5.69
N ILE A 230 -23.58 -1.46 -5.40
CA ILE A 230 -24.19 -2.39 -6.37
C ILE A 230 -25.46 -2.93 -5.72
N ASP A 231 -26.54 -2.99 -6.50
CA ASP A 231 -27.85 -3.46 -6.06
C ASP A 231 -28.20 -4.83 -6.65
N SER A 232 -29.17 -5.52 -6.05
CA SER A 232 -29.63 -6.84 -6.51
C SER A 232 -30.07 -6.84 -7.98
N ALA A 233 -30.73 -5.76 -8.45
CA ALA A 233 -31.20 -5.65 -9.84
C ALA A 233 -30.04 -5.66 -10.84
N TRP A 234 -28.90 -5.05 -10.48
CA TRP A 234 -27.72 -5.01 -11.33
C TRP A 234 -27.07 -6.41 -11.48
N ILE A 235 -27.09 -7.21 -10.41
CA ILE A 235 -26.57 -8.60 -10.45
C ILE A 235 -27.41 -9.45 -11.41
N VAL A 236 -28.74 -9.33 -11.35
CA VAL A 236 -29.67 -10.04 -12.24
C VAL A 236 -29.57 -9.53 -13.67
N TYR A 237 -29.36 -8.23 -13.87
CA TYR A 237 -29.19 -7.61 -15.19
C TYR A 237 -28.01 -8.20 -15.98
N ASN A 238 -26.92 -8.54 -15.28
CA ASN A 238 -25.73 -9.15 -15.91
C ASN A 238 -25.92 -10.63 -16.30
N LYS A 239 -27.09 -11.23 -16.07
CA LYS A 239 -27.36 -12.60 -16.49
C LYS A 239 -27.33 -12.69 -18.02
N PRO A 240 -26.40 -13.46 -18.62
CA PRO A 240 -26.33 -13.59 -20.06
C PRO A 240 -27.56 -14.35 -20.58
N LYS A 241 -28.03 -13.95 -21.76
CA LYS A 241 -29.13 -14.64 -22.46
C LYS A 241 -28.68 -15.93 -23.16
N ILE A 242 -27.38 -16.11 -23.35
CA ILE A 242 -26.77 -17.25 -24.06
C ILE A 242 -26.35 -18.31 -23.04
N ALA A 243 -26.76 -19.56 -23.26
CA ALA A 243 -26.50 -20.67 -22.35
C ALA A 243 -25.00 -21.00 -22.19
N GLU A 244 -24.20 -20.87 -23.26
CA GLU A 244 -22.76 -21.14 -23.21
C GLU A 244 -21.99 -20.22 -22.25
N LEU A 245 -22.50 -18.99 -22.05
CA LEU A 245 -21.92 -18.00 -21.13
C LEU A 245 -22.43 -18.18 -19.69
N ALA A 246 -23.31 -19.15 -19.42
CA ALA A 246 -23.79 -19.43 -18.07
C ALA A 246 -22.65 -19.85 -17.12
N ASN A 247 -21.63 -20.56 -17.64
CA ASN A 247 -20.43 -20.92 -16.90
C ASN A 247 -19.61 -19.71 -16.47
N GLU A 248 -19.49 -18.70 -17.35
CA GLU A 248 -18.81 -17.44 -17.03
C GLU A 248 -19.62 -16.63 -16.00
N TYR A 249 -20.94 -16.58 -16.16
CA TYR A 249 -21.81 -15.91 -15.19
C TYR A 249 -21.76 -16.57 -13.80
N ALA A 250 -21.66 -17.89 -13.74
CA ALA A 250 -21.47 -18.62 -12.48
C ALA A 250 -20.20 -18.17 -11.75
N GLY A 251 -19.09 -18.03 -12.47
CA GLY A 251 -17.84 -17.50 -11.93
C GLY A 251 -17.98 -16.05 -11.47
N PHE A 252 -18.69 -15.23 -12.25
CA PHE A 252 -18.98 -13.84 -11.89
C PHE A 252 -19.76 -13.73 -10.57
N LEU A 253 -20.76 -14.59 -10.33
CA LEU A 253 -21.50 -14.64 -9.07
C LEU A 253 -20.60 -15.00 -7.89
N MET A 254 -19.70 -15.98 -8.06
CA MET A 254 -18.72 -16.34 -7.01
C MET A 254 -17.84 -15.15 -6.63
N ALA A 255 -17.35 -14.41 -7.64
CA ALA A 255 -16.51 -13.23 -7.40
C ALA A 255 -17.24 -12.13 -6.62
N LEU A 256 -18.52 -11.88 -6.91
CA LEU A 256 -19.32 -10.92 -6.15
C LEU A 256 -19.49 -11.35 -4.68
N GLY A 257 -19.55 -12.65 -4.44
CA GLY A 257 -19.57 -13.23 -3.09
C GLY A 257 -18.27 -13.01 -2.33
N LEU A 258 -17.13 -13.33 -2.95
CA LEU A 258 -15.79 -13.07 -2.38
C LEU A 258 -15.56 -11.57 -2.08
N ASN A 259 -16.19 -10.69 -2.84
CA ASN A 259 -16.10 -9.24 -2.67
C ASN A 259 -17.12 -8.67 -1.65
N GLY A 260 -18.00 -9.52 -1.09
CA GLY A 260 -19.03 -9.15 -0.12
C GLY A 260 -20.31 -8.54 -0.70
N HIS A 261 -20.40 -8.34 -2.02
CA HIS A 261 -21.57 -7.72 -2.66
C HIS A 261 -22.78 -8.65 -2.78
N LEU A 262 -22.55 -9.96 -2.74
CA LEU A 262 -23.63 -10.95 -2.85
C LEU A 262 -24.58 -10.97 -1.64
N THR A 263 -24.18 -10.37 -0.50
CA THR A 263 -25.08 -10.15 0.65
C THR A 263 -26.31 -9.30 0.31
N LYS A 264 -26.24 -8.50 -0.76
CA LYS A 264 -27.33 -7.61 -1.21
C LYS A 264 -28.29 -8.29 -2.19
N LEU A 265 -27.98 -9.51 -2.66
CA LEU A 265 -28.84 -10.27 -3.54
C LEU A 265 -30.04 -10.81 -2.75
N ALA A 266 -31.24 -10.62 -3.27
CA ALA A 266 -32.45 -11.14 -2.63
C ALA A 266 -32.43 -12.68 -2.57
N THR A 267 -32.79 -13.25 -1.42
CA THR A 267 -32.81 -14.70 -1.17
C THR A 267 -33.68 -15.46 -2.16
N LEU A 268 -34.79 -14.88 -2.62
CA LEU A 268 -35.66 -15.47 -3.65
C LEU A 268 -34.92 -15.71 -4.97
N ASN A 269 -34.05 -14.78 -5.37
CA ASN A 269 -33.25 -14.93 -6.59
C ASN A 269 -32.21 -16.05 -6.42
N ILE A 270 -31.62 -16.18 -5.23
CA ILE A 270 -30.68 -17.27 -4.91
C ILE A 270 -31.38 -18.62 -5.10
N HIS A 271 -32.61 -18.78 -4.60
CA HIS A 271 -33.40 -19.99 -4.82
C HIS A 271 -33.69 -20.23 -6.31
N ASP A 272 -34.11 -19.22 -7.07
CA ASP A 272 -34.37 -19.33 -8.51
C ASP A 272 -33.12 -19.75 -9.32
N TYR A 273 -31.92 -19.33 -8.91
CA TYR A 273 -30.68 -19.79 -9.54
C TYR A 273 -30.35 -21.24 -9.21
N LEU A 274 -30.56 -21.68 -7.95
CA LEU A 274 -30.26 -23.05 -7.53
C LEU A 274 -31.25 -24.07 -8.10
N THR A 275 -32.52 -23.70 -8.26
CA THR A 275 -33.54 -24.56 -8.88
C THR A 275 -33.29 -24.85 -10.36
N LYS A 276 -32.42 -24.07 -11.03
CA LYS A 276 -32.06 -24.31 -12.43
C LYS A 276 -31.14 -25.51 -12.64
N GLY A 277 -30.61 -26.09 -11.56
CA GLY A 277 -29.86 -27.34 -11.60
C GLY A 277 -28.50 -27.29 -12.30
N HIS A 278 -28.06 -26.12 -12.75
CA HIS A 278 -26.77 -25.98 -13.41
C HIS A 278 -25.62 -25.99 -12.38
N GLU A 279 -24.73 -26.98 -12.50
CA GLU A 279 -23.70 -27.32 -11.52
C GLU A 279 -22.80 -26.12 -11.15
N MET A 280 -22.23 -25.44 -12.15
CA MET A 280 -21.26 -24.36 -11.93
C MET A 280 -21.90 -23.16 -11.22
N THR A 281 -23.15 -22.84 -11.54
CA THR A 281 -23.89 -21.75 -10.87
C THR A 281 -24.14 -22.07 -9.41
N SER A 282 -24.44 -23.33 -9.09
CA SER A 282 -24.59 -23.78 -7.71
C SER A 282 -23.27 -23.67 -6.95
N ILE A 283 -22.16 -24.14 -7.53
CA ILE A 283 -20.82 -23.99 -6.92
C ILE A 283 -20.50 -22.51 -6.66
N GLY A 284 -20.68 -21.66 -7.66
CA GLY A 284 -20.36 -20.24 -7.55
C GLY A 284 -21.22 -19.50 -6.52
N LEU A 285 -22.51 -19.80 -6.44
CA LEU A 285 -23.42 -19.21 -5.45
C LEU A 285 -23.14 -19.72 -4.03
N LEU A 286 -22.99 -21.03 -3.84
CA LEU A 286 -22.76 -21.60 -2.50
C LEU A 286 -21.45 -21.09 -1.91
N LEU A 287 -20.35 -21.09 -2.67
CA LEU A 287 -19.09 -20.51 -2.21
C LEU A 287 -19.18 -18.98 -2.04
N GLY A 288 -19.83 -18.28 -2.97
CA GLY A 288 -19.95 -16.84 -2.93
C GLY A 288 -20.75 -16.33 -1.73
N VAL A 289 -21.90 -16.95 -1.44
CA VAL A 289 -22.76 -16.57 -0.31
C VAL A 289 -22.08 -16.93 1.01
N SER A 290 -21.41 -18.08 1.07
CA SER A 290 -20.66 -18.51 2.26
C SER A 290 -19.48 -17.59 2.56
N ALA A 291 -18.70 -17.22 1.54
CA ALA A 291 -17.59 -16.29 1.69
C ALA A 291 -18.04 -14.90 2.15
N ALA A 292 -19.22 -14.45 1.70
CA ALA A 292 -19.79 -13.19 2.12
C ALA A 292 -20.27 -13.17 3.59
N LYS A 293 -20.45 -14.36 4.19
CA LYS A 293 -20.93 -14.59 5.56
C LYS A 293 -19.87 -15.27 6.44
N LEU A 294 -18.60 -14.97 6.17
CA LEU A 294 -17.44 -15.53 6.85
C LEU A 294 -17.57 -15.44 8.39
N GLY A 295 -17.60 -16.58 9.08
CA GLY A 295 -17.62 -16.67 10.55
C GLY A 295 -18.87 -16.12 11.24
N THR A 296 -19.98 -15.91 10.52
CA THR A 296 -21.20 -15.28 11.08
C THR A 296 -22.23 -16.25 11.64
N MET A 297 -22.13 -17.55 11.34
CA MET A 297 -23.13 -18.57 11.71
C MET A 297 -24.57 -18.25 11.23
N ASP A 298 -24.71 -17.65 10.05
CA ASP A 298 -26.04 -17.31 9.52
C ASP A 298 -26.89 -18.58 9.27
N MET A 299 -28.02 -18.66 9.97
CA MET A 299 -28.92 -19.82 9.94
C MET A 299 -29.64 -19.98 8.59
N ALA A 300 -29.85 -18.90 7.83
CA ALA A 300 -30.44 -18.99 6.50
C ALA A 300 -29.49 -19.69 5.52
N ILE A 301 -28.21 -19.31 5.56
CA ILE A 301 -27.18 -19.90 4.69
C ILE A 301 -26.83 -21.32 5.15
N THR A 302 -26.79 -21.56 6.46
CA THR A 302 -26.62 -22.92 7.00
C THR A 302 -27.70 -23.87 6.47
N ARG A 303 -28.98 -23.47 6.52
CA ARG A 303 -30.08 -24.28 5.98
C ARG A 303 -29.95 -24.51 4.48
N LEU A 304 -29.54 -23.48 3.72
CA LEU A 304 -29.28 -23.59 2.29
C LEU A 304 -28.20 -24.63 1.98
N LEU A 305 -27.07 -24.57 2.68
CA LEU A 305 -25.94 -25.48 2.50
C LEU A 305 -26.27 -26.91 2.97
N SER A 306 -27.03 -27.05 4.06
CA SER A 306 -27.39 -28.35 4.63
C SER A 306 -28.24 -29.21 3.69
N ILE A 307 -29.04 -28.59 2.81
CA ILE A 307 -29.81 -29.31 1.77
C ILE A 307 -28.88 -29.96 0.73
N HIS A 308 -27.70 -29.36 0.50
CA HIS A 308 -26.73 -29.86 -0.47
C HIS A 308 -25.72 -30.87 0.12
N ILE A 309 -25.73 -31.08 1.44
CA ILE A 309 -24.84 -32.02 2.13
C ILE A 309 -25.67 -33.14 2.75
N PRO A 310 -25.64 -34.37 2.20
CA PRO A 310 -26.42 -35.52 2.65
C PRO A 310 -26.43 -35.74 4.17
N ALA A 311 -25.28 -35.55 4.82
CA ALA A 311 -25.10 -35.80 6.25
C ALA A 311 -25.68 -34.73 7.18
N LEU A 312 -25.99 -33.53 6.67
CA LEU A 312 -26.62 -32.46 7.44
C LEU A 312 -28.13 -32.33 7.17
N LEU A 313 -28.70 -33.16 6.29
CA LEU A 313 -30.14 -33.11 6.03
C LEU A 313 -30.93 -33.52 7.28
N PRO A 314 -31.99 -32.76 7.62
CA PRO A 314 -32.97 -33.23 8.59
C PRO A 314 -33.57 -34.58 8.15
N PRO A 315 -33.92 -35.48 9.09
CA PRO A 315 -34.50 -36.79 8.76
C PRO A 315 -35.86 -36.71 8.05
N THR A 316 -36.46 -35.52 7.96
CA THR A 316 -37.75 -35.25 7.33
C THR A 316 -37.66 -34.83 5.85
N SER A 317 -36.47 -34.59 5.29
CA SER A 317 -36.29 -34.15 3.89
C SER A 317 -36.07 -35.29 2.91
N THR A 318 -36.55 -35.12 1.68
CA THR A 318 -36.34 -36.03 0.55
C THR A 318 -34.88 -36.03 0.09
N GLU A 319 -34.35 -37.19 -0.28
CA GLU A 319 -33.04 -37.29 -0.92
C GLU A 319 -33.05 -36.57 -2.28
N LEU A 320 -32.02 -35.78 -2.55
CA LEU A 320 -31.86 -35.01 -3.77
C LEU A 320 -30.59 -35.46 -4.49
N ASP A 321 -30.68 -35.61 -5.81
CA ASP A 321 -29.54 -35.91 -6.68
C ASP A 321 -28.66 -34.66 -6.82
N VAL A 322 -27.73 -34.48 -5.88
CA VAL A 322 -26.79 -33.35 -5.87
C VAL A 322 -25.46 -33.76 -6.51
N PRO A 323 -24.99 -33.07 -7.56
CA PRO A 323 -23.69 -33.36 -8.17
C PRO A 323 -22.53 -33.26 -7.18
N HIS A 324 -21.53 -34.12 -7.33
CA HIS A 324 -20.42 -34.26 -6.38
C HIS A 324 -19.68 -32.94 -6.12
N ASN A 325 -19.30 -32.18 -7.17
CA ASN A 325 -18.60 -30.91 -7.01
C ASN A 325 -19.41 -29.85 -6.25
N VAL A 326 -20.75 -29.91 -6.33
CA VAL A 326 -21.64 -29.03 -5.56
C VAL A 326 -21.62 -29.41 -4.08
N GLN A 327 -21.56 -30.71 -3.75
CA GLN A 327 -21.39 -31.17 -2.37
C GLN A 327 -20.06 -30.69 -1.80
N VAL A 328 -18.96 -30.83 -2.56
CA VAL A 328 -17.63 -30.34 -2.18
C VAL A 328 -17.66 -28.82 -1.90
N ALA A 329 -18.31 -28.05 -2.76
CA ALA A 329 -18.50 -26.60 -2.59
C ALA A 329 -19.36 -26.26 -1.36
N ALA A 330 -20.41 -27.03 -1.09
CA ALA A 330 -21.29 -26.85 0.07
C ALA A 330 -20.54 -27.13 1.39
N VAL A 331 -19.73 -28.19 1.44
CA VAL A 331 -18.91 -28.55 2.60
C VAL A 331 -17.92 -27.43 2.96
N ILE A 332 -17.19 -26.90 1.97
CA ILE A 332 -16.34 -25.71 2.20
C ILE A 332 -17.18 -24.50 2.62
N GLY A 333 -18.38 -24.33 2.04
CA GLY A 333 -19.32 -23.28 2.44
C GLY A 333 -19.66 -23.32 3.93
N ILE A 334 -19.93 -24.51 4.47
CA ILE A 334 -20.13 -24.70 5.93
C ILE A 334 -18.87 -24.29 6.69
N GLY A 335 -17.69 -24.71 6.23
CA GLY A 335 -16.41 -24.32 6.82
C GLY A 335 -16.22 -22.80 6.90
N LEU A 336 -16.57 -22.06 5.84
CA LEU A 336 -16.47 -20.60 5.78
C LEU A 336 -17.49 -19.91 6.70
N VAL A 337 -18.74 -20.37 6.72
CA VAL A 337 -19.81 -19.78 7.56
C VAL A 337 -19.53 -19.99 9.05
N TYR A 338 -19.01 -21.18 9.41
CA TYR A 338 -18.70 -21.57 10.79
C TYR A 338 -17.23 -21.35 11.17
N GLN A 339 -16.49 -20.58 10.38
CA GLN A 339 -15.06 -20.39 10.60
C GLN A 339 -14.77 -19.79 11.99
N GLY A 340 -13.95 -20.50 12.79
CA GLY A 340 -13.54 -20.08 14.12
C GLY A 340 -14.64 -20.13 15.19
N THR A 341 -15.76 -20.81 14.93
CA THR A 341 -16.90 -20.89 15.86
C THR A 341 -16.87 -22.14 16.75
N ALA A 342 -16.07 -23.15 16.37
CA ALA A 342 -15.97 -24.43 17.04
C ALA A 342 -17.34 -25.10 17.32
N HIS A 343 -18.28 -24.98 16.38
CA HIS A 343 -19.61 -25.55 16.55
C HIS A 343 -19.57 -27.10 16.54
N ARG A 344 -20.05 -27.70 17.64
CA ARG A 344 -19.90 -29.14 17.93
C ARG A 344 -20.51 -30.05 16.86
N HIS A 345 -21.78 -29.84 16.51
CA HIS A 345 -22.50 -30.72 15.58
C HIS A 345 -21.86 -30.72 14.19
N THR A 346 -21.50 -29.55 13.67
CA THR A 346 -20.82 -29.45 12.37
C THR A 346 -19.45 -30.11 12.39
N ALA A 347 -18.69 -30.01 13.48
CA ALA A 347 -17.40 -30.67 13.60
C ALA A 347 -17.53 -32.20 13.64
N GLU A 348 -18.53 -32.72 14.35
CA GLU A 348 -18.84 -34.15 14.41
C GLU A 348 -19.22 -34.71 13.03
N VAL A 349 -20.10 -34.02 12.31
CA VAL A 349 -20.49 -34.42 10.95
C VAL A 349 -19.30 -34.36 10.00
N LEU A 350 -18.52 -33.27 10.01
CA LEU A 350 -17.36 -33.13 9.12
C LEU A 350 -16.28 -34.19 9.40
N LEU A 351 -16.10 -34.62 10.65
CA LEU A 351 -15.21 -35.74 10.99
C LEU A 351 -15.67 -37.06 10.36
N ALA A 352 -16.97 -37.32 10.39
CA ALA A 352 -17.54 -38.49 9.72
C ALA A 352 -17.34 -38.43 8.20
N GLU A 353 -17.50 -37.26 7.61
CA GLU A 353 -17.39 -37.04 6.16
C GLU A 353 -15.95 -37.17 5.62
N ILE A 354 -14.92 -36.93 6.44
CA ILE A 354 -13.52 -37.21 6.04
C ILE A 354 -13.34 -38.70 5.74
N GLY A 355 -13.89 -39.57 6.58
CA GLY A 355 -13.80 -41.03 6.46
C GLY A 355 -14.97 -41.69 5.73
N ARG A 356 -15.61 -40.99 4.78
CA ARG A 356 -16.84 -41.44 4.12
C ARG A 356 -16.64 -42.75 3.32
N PRO A 357 -17.50 -43.78 3.50
CA PRO A 357 -17.43 -45.01 2.70
C PRO A 357 -17.79 -44.77 1.23
N PRO A 358 -17.32 -45.60 0.28
CA PRO A 358 -17.86 -45.62 -1.08
C PRO A 358 -19.26 -46.26 -1.10
N GLY A 359 -20.13 -45.79 -1.99
CA GLY A 359 -21.49 -46.29 -2.17
C GLY A 359 -22.56 -45.52 -1.37
N PRO A 360 -23.84 -45.93 -1.45
CA PRO A 360 -24.30 -47.26 -1.91
C PRO A 360 -24.18 -47.49 -3.42
N GLU A 361 -23.94 -48.76 -3.81
CA GLU A 361 -23.94 -49.24 -5.20
C GLU A 361 -23.00 -48.50 -6.16
N MET A 362 -23.51 -47.55 -6.96
CA MET A 362 -22.74 -46.76 -7.94
C MET A 362 -22.54 -45.30 -7.49
N GLU A 363 -23.11 -44.90 -6.36
CA GLU A 363 -23.02 -43.53 -5.87
C GLU A 363 -21.69 -43.25 -5.16
N TYR A 364 -21.27 -41.98 -5.17
CA TYR A 364 -20.11 -41.48 -4.41
C TYR A 364 -18.77 -42.19 -4.71
N CYS A 365 -18.60 -42.70 -5.94
CA CYS A 365 -17.37 -43.36 -6.35
C CYS A 365 -16.35 -42.40 -7.01
N THR A 366 -16.81 -41.27 -7.54
CA THR A 366 -15.97 -40.28 -8.24
C THR A 366 -15.40 -39.21 -7.32
N ASP A 367 -14.17 -38.76 -7.58
CA ASP A 367 -13.51 -37.59 -6.96
C ASP A 367 -13.59 -37.53 -5.42
N ARG A 368 -13.53 -38.69 -4.76
CA ARG A 368 -13.67 -38.81 -3.30
C ARG A 368 -12.53 -38.10 -2.55
N GLU A 369 -11.35 -38.04 -3.15
CA GLU A 369 -10.18 -37.35 -2.63
C GLU A 369 -10.48 -35.85 -2.43
N SER A 370 -11.14 -35.21 -3.40
CA SER A 370 -11.54 -33.79 -3.30
C SER A 370 -12.56 -33.53 -2.18
N TYR A 371 -13.48 -34.46 -1.94
CA TYR A 371 -14.52 -34.34 -0.92
C TYR A 371 -13.96 -34.55 0.50
N SER A 372 -13.10 -35.55 0.66
CA SER A 372 -12.35 -35.77 1.90
C SER A 372 -11.46 -34.57 2.23
N LEU A 373 -10.73 -34.05 1.24
CA LEU A 373 -9.93 -32.84 1.37
C LEU A 373 -10.79 -31.65 1.80
N ALA A 374 -11.93 -31.43 1.15
CA ALA A 374 -12.84 -30.34 1.49
C ALA A 374 -13.42 -30.46 2.90
N SER A 375 -13.78 -31.67 3.33
CA SER A 375 -14.27 -31.95 4.69
C SER A 375 -13.20 -31.67 5.74
N GLY A 376 -11.96 -32.08 5.48
CA GLY A 376 -10.82 -31.76 6.34
C GLY A 376 -10.50 -30.26 6.41
N LEU A 377 -10.52 -29.57 5.27
CA LEU A 377 -10.35 -28.11 5.20
C LEU A 377 -11.46 -27.39 5.97
N ALA A 378 -12.73 -27.78 5.76
CA ALA A 378 -13.87 -27.20 6.45
C ALA A 378 -13.82 -27.43 7.96
N LEU A 379 -13.48 -28.65 8.41
CA LEU A 379 -13.28 -28.94 9.83
C LEU A 379 -12.16 -28.07 10.43
N GLY A 380 -11.05 -27.94 9.70
CA GLY A 380 -9.95 -27.06 10.08
C GLY A 380 -10.37 -25.60 10.22
N MET A 381 -11.23 -25.09 9.33
CA MET A 381 -11.79 -23.74 9.41
C MET A 381 -12.73 -23.58 10.61
N VAL A 382 -13.59 -24.56 10.90
CA VAL A 382 -14.53 -24.50 12.04
C VAL A 382 -13.77 -24.36 13.37
N CYS A 383 -12.71 -25.14 13.54
CA CYS A 383 -11.90 -25.21 14.76
C CYS A 383 -10.63 -24.35 14.73
N LEU A 384 -10.54 -23.41 13.80
CA LEU A 384 -9.33 -22.67 13.44
C LEU A 384 -8.62 -22.04 14.67
N GLY A 385 -7.39 -22.47 14.95
CA GLY A 385 -6.52 -21.91 15.98
C GLY A 385 -6.98 -22.07 17.44
N HIS A 386 -7.96 -22.93 17.72
CA HIS A 386 -8.43 -23.19 19.08
C HIS A 386 -7.53 -24.16 19.86
N GLY A 387 -6.72 -24.96 19.16
CA GLY A 387 -5.83 -25.96 19.75
C GLY A 387 -6.59 -27.09 20.46
N SER A 388 -6.08 -27.52 21.62
CA SER A 388 -6.67 -28.59 22.44
C SER A 388 -7.92 -28.15 23.22
N ASN A 389 -8.15 -26.85 23.35
CA ASN A 389 -9.21 -26.29 24.21
C ASN A 389 -10.54 -26.14 23.44
N LEU A 390 -10.97 -27.21 22.77
CA LEU A 390 -12.24 -27.25 22.05
C LEU A 390 -13.40 -27.45 23.04
N ILE A 391 -14.14 -26.37 23.29
CA ILE A 391 -15.27 -26.36 24.23
C ILE A 391 -16.31 -27.40 23.78
N GLY A 392 -16.59 -28.38 24.65
CA GLY A 392 -17.61 -29.41 24.40
C GLY A 392 -17.24 -30.50 23.39
N MET A 393 -15.99 -30.59 22.92
CA MET A 393 -15.54 -31.62 21.95
C MET A 393 -14.49 -32.60 22.50
N LEU A 394 -14.21 -32.54 23.81
CA LEU A 394 -13.28 -33.47 24.47
C LEU A 394 -13.71 -34.93 24.30
N ASP A 395 -15.01 -35.23 24.41
CA ASP A 395 -15.55 -36.59 24.25
C ASP A 395 -15.39 -37.16 22.83
N LEU A 396 -15.21 -36.30 21.81
CA LEU A 396 -15.10 -36.74 20.42
C LEU A 396 -13.69 -37.24 20.06
N ASN A 397 -12.67 -36.89 20.85
CA ASN A 397 -11.25 -37.14 20.56
C ASN A 397 -10.85 -36.78 19.10
N VAL A 398 -11.22 -35.58 18.65
CA VAL A 398 -10.96 -35.07 17.29
C VAL A 398 -9.51 -35.32 16.82
N PRO A 399 -8.45 -35.04 17.61
CA PRO A 399 -7.07 -35.22 17.15
C PRO A 399 -6.69 -36.68 16.92
N GLU A 400 -7.20 -37.60 17.75
CA GLU A 400 -6.93 -39.04 17.61
C GLU A 400 -7.59 -39.60 16.36
N GLN A 401 -8.83 -39.20 16.07
CA GLN A 401 -9.53 -39.60 14.85
C GLN A 401 -8.81 -39.08 13.60
N LEU A 402 -8.36 -37.82 13.62
CA LEU A 402 -7.58 -37.26 12.52
C LEU A 402 -6.21 -37.95 12.36
N TYR A 403 -5.55 -38.31 13.47
CA TYR A 403 -4.33 -39.10 13.42
C TYR A 403 -4.59 -40.48 12.78
N GLN A 404 -5.69 -41.13 13.14
CA GLN A 404 -6.11 -42.40 12.56
C GLN A 404 -6.41 -42.28 11.05
N TYR A 405 -7.04 -41.19 10.62
CA TYR A 405 -7.25 -40.88 9.20
C TYR A 405 -5.96 -40.54 8.44
N MET A 406 -4.90 -40.11 9.13
CA MET A 406 -3.61 -39.78 8.53
C MET A 406 -2.67 -40.98 8.40
N VAL A 407 -2.56 -41.80 9.44
CA VAL A 407 -1.61 -42.95 9.47
C VAL A 407 -2.23 -44.22 8.92
N GLY A 408 -3.57 -44.30 8.96
CA GLY A 408 -4.29 -45.53 8.65
C GLY A 408 -4.53 -46.35 9.92
N GLY A 409 -5.47 -47.29 9.81
CA GLY A 409 -5.90 -48.11 10.94
C GLY A 409 -7.27 -48.72 10.69
N HIS A 410 -7.77 -49.48 11.66
CA HIS A 410 -9.05 -50.16 11.54
C HIS A 410 -10.21 -49.18 11.68
N ARG A 411 -11.14 -49.15 10.72
CA ARG A 411 -12.24 -48.20 10.76
C ARG A 411 -13.07 -48.36 12.03
N ARG A 412 -13.26 -47.27 12.80
CA ARG A 412 -14.25 -47.27 13.89
C ARG A 412 -15.65 -47.30 13.26
N PHE A 413 -16.43 -48.33 13.57
CA PHE A 413 -17.82 -48.40 13.14
C PHE A 413 -18.60 -47.30 13.86
N GLN A 414 -19.05 -46.28 13.13
CA GLN A 414 -19.93 -45.26 13.68
C GLN A 414 -21.28 -45.88 14.06
N ALA A 415 -21.70 -45.65 15.30
CA ALA A 415 -23.02 -46.01 15.77
C ALA A 415 -24.01 -44.91 15.37
N GLY A 416 -24.95 -45.21 14.47
CA GLY A 416 -25.98 -44.25 14.04
C GLY A 416 -26.88 -44.79 12.92
N MET A 417 -27.96 -44.05 12.64
CA MET A 417 -29.02 -44.39 11.65
C MET A 417 -28.50 -44.56 10.20
N HIS A 418 -27.31 -44.02 9.88
CA HIS A 418 -26.64 -44.18 8.59
C HIS A 418 -26.15 -45.61 8.31
N ARG A 419 -26.18 -46.51 9.29
CA ARG A 419 -25.81 -47.93 9.17
C ARG A 419 -26.68 -48.70 8.19
N GLU A 420 -27.93 -48.30 7.99
CA GLU A 420 -28.85 -49.00 7.09
C GLU A 420 -28.63 -48.65 5.61
N LYS A 421 -28.14 -47.43 5.31
CA LYS A 421 -27.94 -46.94 3.93
C LYS A 421 -26.70 -47.49 3.23
N HIS A 422 -25.65 -47.84 3.97
CA HIS A 422 -24.38 -48.35 3.43
C HIS A 422 -24.22 -49.88 3.59
N LYS A 423 -25.34 -50.61 3.67
CA LYS A 423 -25.34 -52.07 3.86
C LYS A 423 -24.93 -52.82 2.59
N SER A 424 -25.17 -52.25 1.41
CA SER A 424 -24.65 -52.72 0.12
C SER A 424 -23.28 -52.09 -0.17
N PRO A 425 -22.24 -52.89 -0.50
CA PRO A 425 -20.94 -52.36 -0.90
C PRO A 425 -21.01 -51.69 -2.27
N SER A 426 -20.06 -50.81 -2.57
CA SER A 426 -19.95 -50.19 -3.90
C SER A 426 -19.47 -51.18 -4.96
N TYR A 427 -19.85 -50.97 -6.22
CA TYR A 427 -19.43 -51.82 -7.34
C TYR A 427 -18.11 -51.38 -7.99
N GLN A 428 -17.68 -50.13 -7.78
CA GLN A 428 -16.46 -49.58 -8.41
C GLN A 428 -15.24 -49.61 -7.49
N ILE A 429 -15.42 -49.39 -6.19
CA ILE A 429 -14.32 -49.28 -5.23
C ILE A 429 -14.49 -50.30 -4.12
N LYS A 430 -13.52 -51.20 -4.00
CA LYS A 430 -13.45 -52.17 -2.91
C LYS A 430 -12.42 -51.69 -1.89
N GLU A 431 -12.89 -51.08 -0.81
CA GLU A 431 -12.07 -50.80 0.37
C GLU A 431 -12.03 -52.02 1.29
N GLY A 432 -10.88 -52.28 1.92
CA GLY A 432 -10.78 -53.25 3.02
C GLY A 432 -11.28 -52.67 4.34
N ASP A 433 -11.08 -53.41 5.43
CA ASP A 433 -11.49 -52.96 6.78
C ASP A 433 -10.60 -51.83 7.35
N THR A 434 -9.48 -51.56 6.67
CA THR A 434 -8.55 -50.46 6.97
C THR A 434 -8.95 -49.18 6.26
N ILE A 435 -8.79 -48.05 6.95
CA ILE A 435 -8.98 -46.71 6.39
C ILE A 435 -8.04 -46.51 5.20
N ASN A 436 -8.59 -46.00 4.09
CA ASN A 436 -7.82 -45.66 2.91
C ASN A 436 -7.09 -44.33 3.08
N VAL A 437 -5.81 -44.41 3.44
CA VAL A 437 -4.92 -43.25 3.66
C VAL A 437 -4.83 -42.35 2.42
N ASP A 438 -4.92 -42.91 1.22
CA ASP A 438 -4.83 -42.14 -0.02
C ASP A 438 -5.93 -41.09 -0.18
N VAL A 439 -7.10 -41.35 0.42
CA VAL A 439 -8.25 -40.43 0.37
C VAL A 439 -8.23 -39.52 1.60
N THR A 440 -7.97 -40.05 2.80
CA THR A 440 -8.20 -39.35 4.07
C THR A 440 -7.01 -38.54 4.57
N CYS A 441 -5.78 -38.89 4.19
CA CYS A 441 -4.55 -38.23 4.66
C CYS A 441 -4.47 -36.72 4.39
N PRO A 442 -4.71 -36.20 3.17
CA PRO A 442 -4.55 -34.77 2.90
C PRO A 442 -5.58 -33.92 3.65
N GLY A 443 -6.82 -34.39 3.78
CA GLY A 443 -7.84 -33.72 4.58
C GLY A 443 -7.48 -33.70 6.07
N ALA A 444 -7.05 -34.84 6.62
CA ALA A 444 -6.72 -34.95 8.04
C ALA A 444 -5.48 -34.14 8.44
N THR A 445 -4.43 -34.15 7.62
CA THR A 445 -3.20 -33.38 7.86
C THR A 445 -3.47 -31.87 7.88
N LEU A 446 -4.25 -31.36 6.93
CA LEU A 446 -4.62 -29.94 6.88
C LEU A 446 -5.60 -29.55 8.00
N ALA A 447 -6.51 -30.43 8.39
CA ALA A 447 -7.37 -30.21 9.56
C ALA A 447 -6.52 -30.05 10.83
N LEU A 448 -5.56 -30.96 11.08
CA LEU A 448 -4.63 -30.86 12.21
C LEU A 448 -3.82 -29.55 12.16
N ALA A 449 -3.32 -29.18 10.98
CA ALA A 449 -2.58 -27.94 10.78
C ALA A 449 -3.39 -26.69 11.18
N MET A 450 -4.68 -26.65 10.81
CA MET A 450 -5.55 -25.50 11.09
C MET A 450 -6.08 -25.47 12.52
N ILE A 451 -6.41 -26.62 13.11
CA ILE A 451 -6.85 -26.72 14.52
C ILE A 451 -5.74 -26.22 15.45
N TYR A 452 -4.50 -26.67 15.22
CA TYR A 452 -3.33 -26.38 16.04
C TYR A 452 -2.44 -25.24 15.49
N LEU A 453 -3.00 -24.40 14.61
CA LEU A 453 -2.29 -23.32 13.95
C LEU A 453 -1.69 -22.32 14.95
N LYS A 454 -0.37 -22.11 14.90
CA LYS A 454 0.38 -21.20 15.80
C LYS A 454 0.24 -21.51 17.30
N THR A 455 -0.05 -22.76 17.66
CA THR A 455 -0.19 -23.18 19.07
C THR A 455 1.10 -23.74 19.67
N ASN A 456 2.11 -24.04 18.85
CA ASN A 456 3.37 -24.66 19.23
C ASN A 456 3.24 -25.97 20.03
N ASN A 457 2.14 -26.70 19.85
CA ASN A 457 1.94 -27.98 20.53
C ASN A 457 2.87 -29.06 19.95
N ARG A 458 3.93 -29.39 20.68
CA ARG A 458 4.95 -30.37 20.29
C ARG A 458 4.37 -31.77 20.12
N SER A 459 3.45 -32.20 21.00
CA SER A 459 2.91 -33.57 20.97
C SER A 459 2.30 -33.95 19.63
N ILE A 460 1.56 -33.03 19.01
CA ILE A 460 0.92 -33.27 17.71
C ILE A 460 1.85 -32.94 16.55
N ALA A 461 2.72 -31.94 16.71
CA ALA A 461 3.74 -31.63 15.72
C ALA A 461 4.73 -32.79 15.49
N ASP A 462 5.03 -33.56 16.54
CA ASP A 462 5.93 -34.72 16.47
C ASP A 462 5.26 -35.91 15.77
N TRP A 463 3.93 -36.07 15.86
CA TRP A 463 3.18 -37.04 15.07
C TRP A 463 3.21 -36.74 13.56
N LEU A 464 3.39 -35.46 13.21
CA LEU A 464 3.53 -34.96 11.84
C LEU A 464 5.00 -34.90 11.40
N GLN A 465 5.93 -35.52 12.12
CA GLN A 465 7.31 -35.59 11.65
C GLN A 465 7.42 -36.52 10.42
N ALA A 466 8.37 -36.20 9.54
CA ALA A 466 8.73 -37.13 8.47
C ALA A 466 9.31 -38.41 9.08
N PRO A 467 8.95 -39.60 8.57
CA PRO A 467 9.48 -40.84 9.11
C PRO A 467 11.00 -40.94 8.84
N ASP A 468 11.75 -41.31 9.87
CA ASP A 468 13.23 -41.37 9.82
C ASP A 468 13.77 -42.74 9.33
N THR A 469 12.90 -43.71 9.06
CA THR A 469 13.26 -45.05 8.58
C THR A 469 12.78 -45.29 7.16
N MET A 470 13.58 -45.97 6.34
CA MET A 470 13.23 -46.32 4.95
C MET A 470 11.88 -47.06 4.85
N TYR A 471 11.67 -48.06 5.71
CA TYR A 471 10.44 -48.84 5.72
C TYR A 471 9.18 -47.97 5.90
N LEU A 472 9.20 -47.02 6.84
CA LEU A 472 8.08 -46.10 7.07
C LEU A 472 7.91 -45.06 5.95
N LEU A 473 8.98 -44.71 5.22
CA LEU A 473 8.89 -43.82 4.06
C LEU A 473 8.13 -44.50 2.92
N ASP A 474 8.29 -45.81 2.73
CA ASP A 474 7.59 -46.56 1.69
C ASP A 474 6.05 -46.62 1.91
N PHE A 475 5.57 -46.46 3.16
CA PHE A 475 4.13 -46.38 3.45
C PHE A 475 3.49 -45.04 3.11
N VAL A 476 4.29 -43.98 2.92
CA VAL A 476 3.78 -42.62 2.77
C VAL A 476 4.15 -42.09 1.40
N LYS A 477 3.14 -41.76 0.59
CA LYS A 477 3.37 -41.07 -0.69
C LYS A 477 4.14 -39.76 -0.46
N PRO A 478 5.14 -39.44 -1.31
CA PRO A 478 5.99 -38.27 -1.12
C PRO A 478 5.20 -36.96 -1.18
N GLU A 479 4.10 -36.95 -1.94
CA GLU A 479 3.10 -35.88 -1.98
C GLU A 479 2.53 -35.52 -0.60
N PHE A 480 2.21 -36.53 0.21
CA PHE A 480 1.71 -36.33 1.57
C PHE A 480 2.82 -35.88 2.54
N LEU A 481 4.09 -36.21 2.27
CA LEU A 481 5.22 -35.70 3.06
C LEU A 481 5.36 -34.18 2.93
N LEU A 482 5.04 -33.60 1.77
CA LEU A 482 5.00 -32.15 1.60
C LEU A 482 3.93 -31.53 2.52
N LEU A 483 2.70 -32.05 2.49
CA LEU A 483 1.60 -31.55 3.34
C LEU A 483 1.88 -31.76 4.82
N ARG A 484 2.48 -32.89 5.20
CA ARG A 484 2.86 -33.22 6.56
C ARG A 484 3.94 -32.27 7.09
N THR A 485 4.97 -32.00 6.30
CA THR A 485 6.03 -31.02 6.63
C THR A 485 5.42 -29.62 6.77
N LEU A 486 4.57 -29.21 5.83
CA LEU A 486 3.85 -27.94 5.89
C LEU A 486 3.02 -27.83 7.18
N ALA A 487 2.20 -28.85 7.47
CA ALA A 487 1.34 -28.90 8.65
C ALA A 487 2.14 -28.76 9.95
N ARG A 488 3.24 -29.52 10.08
CA ARG A 488 4.14 -29.45 11.22
C ARG A 488 4.71 -28.03 11.40
N CYS A 489 5.18 -27.42 10.33
CA CYS A 489 5.75 -26.06 10.39
C CYS A 489 4.69 -25.00 10.72
N LEU A 490 3.45 -25.14 10.26
CA LEU A 490 2.35 -24.22 10.60
C LEU A 490 1.92 -24.31 12.08
N ILE A 491 2.05 -25.49 12.69
CA ILE A 491 1.85 -25.67 14.14
C ILE A 491 3.02 -25.03 14.91
N LEU A 492 4.26 -25.29 14.49
CA LEU A 492 5.50 -24.74 15.05
C LEU A 492 5.88 -23.41 14.39
N TRP A 493 4.95 -22.45 14.43
CA TRP A 493 5.05 -21.21 13.68
C TRP A 493 6.22 -20.31 14.10
N ASP A 494 6.56 -20.34 15.39
CA ASP A 494 7.57 -19.45 15.96
C ASP A 494 9.01 -19.88 15.64
N ASP A 495 9.19 -21.17 15.35
CA ASP A 495 10.49 -21.77 15.02
C ASP A 495 10.90 -21.51 13.57
N ILE A 496 10.03 -20.94 12.72
CA ILE A 496 10.30 -20.74 11.29
C ILE A 496 11.33 -19.62 11.10
N LEU A 497 12.51 -19.99 10.57
CA LEU A 497 13.61 -19.06 10.29
C LEU A 497 13.88 -18.91 8.79
N PRO A 498 14.15 -17.68 8.29
CA PRO A 498 14.42 -17.41 6.88
C PRO A 498 15.88 -17.70 6.49
N ASN A 499 16.35 -18.93 6.77
CA ASN A 499 17.69 -19.37 6.40
C ASN A 499 17.67 -20.78 5.78
N SER A 500 18.65 -21.09 4.93
CA SER A 500 18.71 -22.40 4.26
C SER A 500 19.02 -23.54 5.23
N LYS A 501 19.67 -23.24 6.36
CA LYS A 501 19.97 -24.23 7.41
C LYS A 501 18.70 -24.79 8.04
N TRP A 502 17.71 -23.94 8.27
CA TRP A 502 16.41 -24.29 8.83
C TRP A 502 15.61 -25.14 7.85
N VAL A 503 15.57 -24.75 6.57
CA VAL A 503 14.92 -25.56 5.52
C VAL A 503 15.51 -26.97 5.49
N ASN A 504 16.83 -27.10 5.47
CA ASN A 504 17.52 -28.39 5.47
C ASN A 504 17.36 -29.18 6.78
N SER A 505 17.04 -28.53 7.90
CA SER A 505 16.84 -29.19 9.20
C SER A 505 15.57 -30.03 9.26
N ASN A 506 14.57 -29.73 8.41
CA ASN A 506 13.33 -30.50 8.33
C ASN A 506 13.49 -31.84 7.61
N VAL A 507 14.61 -32.03 6.88
CA VAL A 507 14.91 -33.28 6.19
C VAL A 507 15.54 -34.29 7.18
N PRO A 508 14.95 -35.49 7.34
CA PRO A 508 15.51 -36.59 8.14
C PRO A 508 16.97 -36.93 7.82
N GLN A 509 17.69 -37.46 8.82
CA GLN A 509 19.10 -37.81 8.70
C GLN A 509 19.35 -38.87 7.60
N ILE A 510 18.48 -39.89 7.51
CA ILE A 510 18.55 -40.93 6.47
C ILE A 510 18.55 -40.36 5.04
N ILE A 511 17.76 -39.32 4.80
CA ILE A 511 17.65 -38.69 3.47
C ILE A 511 18.86 -37.79 3.23
N ARG A 512 19.37 -37.12 4.28
CA ARG A 512 20.50 -36.20 4.18
C ARG A 512 21.84 -36.92 3.94
N GLU A 513 22.01 -38.10 4.49
CA GLU A 513 23.22 -38.92 4.31
C GLU A 513 23.26 -39.59 2.93
N ASN A 514 22.09 -40.00 2.43
CA ASN A 514 21.95 -40.68 1.15
C ASN A 514 21.60 -39.73 -0.01
N SER A 515 21.46 -38.42 0.24
CA SER A 515 21.24 -37.45 -0.82
C SER A 515 22.51 -37.36 -1.66
N VAL A 516 22.48 -38.00 -2.82
CA VAL A 516 23.46 -37.77 -3.88
C VAL A 516 23.57 -36.26 -4.06
N SER A 517 24.77 -35.71 -3.86
CA SER A 517 25.03 -34.30 -4.16
C SER A 517 24.45 -34.00 -5.53
N LEU A 518 23.66 -32.93 -5.66
CA LEU A 518 22.99 -32.48 -6.89
C LEU A 518 23.96 -32.23 -8.09
N GLN A 519 25.24 -32.55 -7.92
CA GLN A 519 26.37 -32.38 -8.83
C GLN A 519 27.17 -33.67 -9.09
N ALA A 520 26.81 -34.82 -8.49
CA ALA A 520 27.57 -36.06 -8.69
C ALA A 520 27.27 -36.69 -10.06
N THR A 521 28.31 -36.80 -10.88
CA THR A 521 28.28 -37.32 -12.26
C THR A 521 28.27 -38.86 -12.33
N GLU A 522 28.42 -39.55 -11.19
CA GLU A 522 28.53 -41.01 -11.12
C GLU A 522 27.39 -41.62 -10.28
N LEU A 523 26.76 -42.65 -10.84
CA LEU A 523 25.68 -43.43 -10.23
C LEU A 523 26.27 -44.47 -9.25
N PRO A 524 25.91 -44.48 -7.96
CA PRO A 524 26.21 -45.62 -7.09
C PRO A 524 25.26 -46.77 -7.45
N SER A 525 25.81 -47.88 -7.93
CA SER A 525 25.10 -49.14 -8.10
C SER A 525 24.97 -49.85 -6.74
N SER A 526 23.82 -49.72 -6.08
CA SER A 526 23.41 -50.64 -5.02
C SER A 526 21.92 -50.94 -5.21
N GLU A 527 21.60 -52.17 -5.62
CA GLU A 527 20.27 -52.64 -6.01
C GLU A 527 19.27 -52.79 -4.84
N ASP A 528 19.68 -52.55 -3.59
CA ASP A 528 18.88 -52.83 -2.39
C ASP A 528 18.23 -51.60 -1.72
N LEU A 529 18.51 -50.37 -2.17
CA LEU A 529 17.91 -49.14 -1.62
C LEU A 529 17.25 -48.36 -2.77
N SER A 530 15.93 -48.16 -2.73
CA SER A 530 15.23 -47.35 -3.72
C SER A 530 15.61 -45.87 -3.58
N LEU A 531 16.72 -45.50 -4.23
CA LEU A 531 17.23 -44.14 -4.31
C LEU A 531 16.16 -43.17 -4.84
N GLU A 532 15.23 -43.65 -5.66
CA GLU A 532 14.05 -42.93 -6.13
C GLU A 532 13.17 -42.42 -4.96
N THR A 533 12.75 -43.29 -4.04
CA THR A 533 11.89 -42.90 -2.90
C THR A 533 12.57 -41.83 -2.05
N LEU A 534 13.87 -41.99 -1.80
CA LEU A 534 14.66 -41.02 -1.02
C LEU A 534 14.79 -39.67 -1.76
N ALA A 535 15.06 -39.70 -3.07
CA ALA A 535 15.16 -38.49 -3.88
C ALA A 535 13.82 -37.75 -3.97
N GLN A 536 12.72 -38.48 -4.15
CA GLN A 536 11.36 -37.93 -4.14
C GLN A 536 11.02 -37.32 -2.77
N ALA A 537 11.23 -38.06 -1.68
CA ALA A 537 10.99 -37.56 -0.33
C ALA A 537 11.81 -36.29 -0.04
N HIS A 538 13.08 -36.25 -0.46
CA HIS A 538 13.95 -35.08 -0.30
C HIS A 538 13.35 -33.82 -0.95
N VAL A 539 12.92 -33.91 -2.22
CA VAL A 539 12.40 -32.75 -2.95
C VAL A 539 11.07 -32.25 -2.38
N TYR A 540 10.17 -33.16 -2.00
CA TYR A 540 8.86 -32.82 -1.46
C TYR A 540 8.94 -32.23 -0.04
N ILE A 541 9.83 -32.73 0.82
CA ILE A 541 10.04 -32.16 2.17
C ILE A 541 10.62 -30.74 2.06
N ILE A 542 11.61 -30.51 1.19
CA ILE A 542 12.16 -29.17 0.96
C ILE A 542 11.09 -28.24 0.37
N ALA A 543 10.29 -28.71 -0.58
CA ALA A 543 9.18 -27.93 -1.14
C ALA A 543 8.15 -27.56 -0.06
N GLY A 544 7.80 -28.49 0.83
CA GLY A 544 6.88 -28.25 1.96
C GLY A 544 7.43 -27.24 2.98
N ALA A 545 8.72 -27.35 3.33
CA ALA A 545 9.38 -26.40 4.22
C ALA A 545 9.47 -25.00 3.59
N CYS A 546 9.80 -24.91 2.29
CA CYS A 546 9.80 -23.66 1.56
C CYS A 546 8.39 -23.05 1.42
N LEU A 547 7.36 -23.89 1.26
CA LEU A 547 5.97 -23.45 1.26
C LEU A 547 5.59 -22.84 2.60
N SER A 548 5.95 -23.50 3.71
CA SER A 548 5.74 -22.94 5.05
C SER A 548 6.46 -21.60 5.24
N LEU A 549 7.67 -21.46 4.69
CA LEU A 549 8.40 -20.18 4.72
C LEU A 549 7.63 -19.09 3.94
N GLY A 550 7.01 -19.45 2.81
CA GLY A 550 6.12 -18.60 2.04
C GLY A 550 4.88 -18.15 2.83
N PHE A 551 4.24 -19.07 3.57
CA PHE A 551 3.11 -18.73 4.45
C PHE A 551 3.53 -17.80 5.61
N ARG A 552 4.71 -18.01 6.20
CA ARG A 552 5.20 -17.21 7.34
C ARG A 552 5.47 -15.75 6.97
N PHE A 553 6.07 -15.52 5.80
CA PHE A 553 6.52 -14.21 5.34
C PHE A 553 5.67 -13.67 4.17
N ALA A 554 4.42 -14.11 4.06
CA ALA A 554 3.52 -13.69 2.99
C ALA A 554 3.37 -12.16 2.97
N GLY A 555 3.68 -11.55 1.82
CA GLY A 555 3.57 -10.10 1.60
C GLY A 555 4.43 -9.25 2.55
N SER A 556 5.49 -9.80 3.14
CA SER A 556 6.42 -9.07 4.01
C SER A 556 7.62 -8.48 3.25
N GLU A 557 7.87 -8.91 2.02
CA GLU A 557 9.05 -8.50 1.21
C GLU A 557 10.40 -8.75 1.91
N ASN A 558 10.46 -9.76 2.79
CA ASN A 558 11.67 -10.09 3.55
C ASN A 558 12.80 -10.56 2.63
N LEU A 559 13.93 -9.85 2.67
CA LEU A 559 15.08 -10.09 1.81
C LEU A 559 15.76 -11.45 2.06
N ALA A 560 15.85 -11.89 3.32
CA ALA A 560 16.50 -13.16 3.67
C ALA A 560 15.68 -14.36 3.15
N ALA A 561 14.36 -14.32 3.36
CA ALA A 561 13.44 -15.33 2.85
C ALA A 561 13.45 -15.37 1.31
N PHE A 562 13.44 -14.20 0.66
CA PHE A 562 13.55 -14.08 -0.79
C PHE A 562 14.82 -14.73 -1.34
N ASN A 563 16.00 -14.41 -0.77
CA ASN A 563 17.27 -14.97 -1.23
C ASN A 563 17.34 -16.49 -1.05
N CYS A 564 16.82 -17.00 0.08
CA CYS A 564 16.74 -18.43 0.36
C CYS A 564 15.85 -19.16 -0.66
N LEU A 565 14.61 -18.71 -0.86
CA LEU A 565 13.67 -19.31 -1.80
C LEU A 565 14.15 -19.20 -3.24
N TYR A 566 14.75 -18.07 -3.63
CA TYR A 566 15.30 -17.88 -4.97
C TYR A 566 16.43 -18.86 -5.25
N LYS A 567 17.31 -19.11 -4.27
CA LYS A 567 18.37 -20.13 -4.38
C LYS A 567 17.78 -21.51 -4.67
N TYR A 568 16.82 -21.98 -3.86
CA TYR A 568 16.18 -23.27 -4.09
C TYR A 568 15.46 -23.34 -5.44
N ALA A 569 14.75 -22.28 -5.86
CA ALA A 569 14.11 -22.24 -7.18
C ALA A 569 15.13 -22.39 -8.32
N THR A 570 16.30 -21.75 -8.21
CA THR A 570 17.37 -21.91 -9.21
C THR A 570 18.03 -23.28 -9.17
N ASP A 571 18.14 -23.90 -7.99
CA ASP A 571 18.72 -25.23 -7.84
C ASP A 571 17.78 -26.29 -8.44
N PHE A 572 16.48 -26.23 -8.15
CA PHE A 572 15.46 -27.08 -8.76
C PHE A 572 15.38 -26.92 -10.28
N LEU A 573 15.54 -25.70 -10.78
CA LEU A 573 15.57 -25.46 -12.22
C LEU A 573 16.78 -26.13 -12.90
N LYS A 574 17.95 -26.14 -12.25
CA LYS A 574 19.13 -26.89 -12.72
C LYS A 574 18.90 -28.39 -12.66
N SER A 575 18.28 -28.88 -11.57
CA SER A 575 17.94 -30.30 -11.40
C SER A 575 17.02 -30.81 -12.51
N LEU A 576 16.10 -29.98 -13.01
CA LEU A 576 15.23 -30.35 -14.13
C LEU A 576 15.99 -30.63 -15.44
N SER A 577 17.17 -30.04 -15.62
CA SER A 577 18.06 -30.29 -16.77
C SER A 577 19.09 -31.40 -16.53
N ALA A 578 19.19 -31.92 -15.31
CA ALA A 578 20.18 -32.93 -14.92
C ALA A 578 19.67 -34.35 -15.22
N PRO A 579 20.56 -35.34 -15.43
CA PRO A 579 20.17 -36.73 -15.65
C PRO A 579 19.50 -37.37 -14.43
N THR A 580 19.71 -36.82 -13.23
CA THR A 580 19.03 -37.23 -11.99
C THR A 580 17.51 -36.96 -11.99
N ALA A 581 17.01 -36.19 -12.95
CA ALA A 581 15.59 -35.92 -13.11
C ALA A 581 14.78 -37.17 -13.47
N SER A 582 15.38 -38.15 -14.17
CA SER A 582 14.70 -39.41 -14.48
C SER A 582 14.45 -40.26 -13.23
N ILE A 583 15.38 -40.24 -12.27
CA ILE A 583 15.29 -40.98 -11.00
C ILE A 583 14.21 -40.37 -10.09
N THR A 584 14.11 -39.03 -10.04
CA THR A 584 13.12 -38.36 -9.19
C THR A 584 11.74 -38.29 -9.85
N GLY A 585 11.69 -38.39 -11.18
CA GLY A 585 10.52 -38.14 -12.00
C GLY A 585 10.34 -36.64 -12.29
N HIS A 586 10.20 -36.30 -13.57
CA HIS A 586 10.04 -34.90 -13.99
C HIS A 586 8.75 -34.25 -13.45
N TYR A 587 7.65 -35.01 -13.38
CA TYR A 587 6.38 -34.51 -12.82
C TYR A 587 6.51 -34.04 -11.36
N ASN A 588 7.25 -34.81 -10.55
CA ASN A 588 7.50 -34.49 -9.14
C ASN A 588 8.33 -33.22 -8.99
N LEU A 589 9.36 -33.07 -9.84
CA LEU A 589 10.21 -31.88 -9.87
C LEU A 589 9.43 -30.63 -10.31
N GLU A 590 8.58 -30.72 -11.33
CA GLU A 590 7.73 -29.60 -11.78
C GLU A 590 6.69 -29.22 -10.72
N THR A 591 6.13 -30.20 -9.98
CA THR A 591 5.23 -29.94 -8.85
C THR A 591 5.96 -29.17 -7.75
N CYS A 592 7.14 -29.64 -7.32
CA CYS A 592 7.95 -28.98 -6.30
C CYS A 592 8.40 -27.58 -6.76
N LEU A 593 8.79 -27.42 -8.03
CA LEU A 593 9.17 -26.14 -8.60
C LEU A 593 8.00 -25.15 -8.63
N SER A 594 6.80 -25.62 -8.99
CA SER A 594 5.57 -24.82 -8.95
C SER A 594 5.25 -24.33 -7.53
N VAL A 595 5.41 -25.20 -6.53
CA VAL A 595 5.22 -24.86 -5.11
C VAL A 595 6.26 -23.85 -4.64
N LEU A 596 7.53 -24.02 -5.00
CA LEU A 596 8.59 -23.05 -4.69
C LEU A 596 8.32 -21.69 -5.33
N LEU A 597 7.84 -21.68 -6.57
CA LEU A 597 7.50 -20.45 -7.27
C LEU A 597 6.32 -19.72 -6.63
N LEU A 598 5.28 -20.45 -6.23
CA LEU A 598 4.18 -19.87 -5.43
C LEU A 598 4.67 -19.32 -4.11
N SER A 599 5.58 -20.02 -3.42
CA SER A 599 6.18 -19.57 -2.16
C SER A 599 6.96 -18.27 -2.34
N LEU A 600 7.77 -18.18 -3.39
CA LEU A 600 8.53 -16.99 -3.75
C LEU A 600 7.61 -15.81 -4.10
N ALA A 601 6.52 -16.08 -4.82
CA ALA A 601 5.51 -15.07 -5.14
C ALA A 601 4.69 -14.62 -3.92
N MET A 602 4.41 -15.51 -2.97
CA MET A 602 3.75 -15.16 -1.71
C MET A 602 4.58 -14.18 -0.89
N VAL A 603 5.89 -14.42 -0.72
CA VAL A 603 6.77 -13.51 0.04
C VAL A 603 6.82 -12.12 -0.59
N MET A 604 6.88 -12.05 -1.92
CA MET A 604 6.96 -10.80 -2.68
C MET A 604 5.59 -10.32 -3.20
N ALA A 605 4.49 -10.75 -2.59
CA ALA A 605 3.14 -10.51 -3.11
C ALA A 605 2.81 -9.02 -3.22
N GLY A 606 2.34 -8.62 -4.40
CA GLY A 606 1.99 -7.23 -4.74
C GLY A 606 3.17 -6.33 -5.12
N SER A 607 4.42 -6.74 -4.87
CA SER A 607 5.61 -5.88 -5.10
C SER A 607 6.02 -5.71 -6.57
N GLY A 608 5.75 -6.72 -7.40
CA GLY A 608 6.23 -6.78 -8.79
C GLY A 608 7.74 -6.97 -8.92
N ASN A 609 8.37 -7.81 -8.08
CA ASN A 609 9.81 -8.07 -8.17
C ASN A 609 10.23 -8.62 -9.55
N LEU A 610 11.25 -7.98 -10.15
CA LEU A 610 11.74 -8.29 -11.49
C LEU A 610 12.31 -9.70 -11.62
N LYS A 611 13.05 -10.19 -10.62
CA LYS A 611 13.70 -11.51 -10.67
C LYS A 611 12.66 -12.63 -10.73
N VAL A 612 11.61 -12.52 -9.91
CA VAL A 612 10.51 -13.50 -9.90
C VAL A 612 9.71 -13.41 -11.20
N LEU A 613 9.45 -12.20 -11.71
CA LEU A 613 8.77 -12.02 -12.99
C LEU A 613 9.56 -12.66 -14.15
N GLN A 614 10.89 -12.50 -14.19
CA GLN A 614 11.73 -13.15 -15.20
C GLN A 614 11.62 -14.67 -15.13
N LEU A 615 11.59 -15.24 -13.92
CA LEU A 615 11.42 -16.68 -13.72
C LEU A 615 10.02 -17.16 -14.13
N CYS A 616 8.95 -16.47 -13.73
CA CYS A 616 7.59 -16.78 -14.19
C CYS A 616 7.47 -16.68 -15.71
N ARG A 617 8.11 -15.67 -16.33
CA ARG A 617 8.13 -15.51 -17.79
C ARG A 617 8.88 -16.65 -18.48
N PHE A 618 9.97 -17.12 -17.88
CA PHE A 618 10.70 -18.27 -18.38
C PHE A 618 9.82 -19.54 -18.33
N MET A 619 9.16 -19.81 -17.21
CA MET A 619 8.25 -20.95 -17.08
C MET A 619 7.03 -20.85 -18.02
N HIS A 620 6.49 -19.65 -18.24
CA HIS A 620 5.39 -19.46 -19.19
C HIS A 620 5.76 -19.82 -20.64
N LYS A 621 7.02 -19.58 -21.05
CA LYS A 621 7.47 -19.94 -22.41
C LYS A 621 7.66 -21.44 -22.60
N LYS A 622 7.76 -22.23 -21.53
CA LYS A 622 7.79 -23.70 -21.61
C LYS A 622 6.37 -24.21 -21.85
N THR A 623 6.01 -24.41 -23.11
CA THR A 623 4.67 -24.92 -23.50
C THR A 623 4.71 -26.34 -24.09
N GLY A 624 5.86 -27.02 -24.04
CA GLY A 624 6.06 -28.36 -24.58
C GLY A 624 6.47 -29.38 -23.50
N GLY A 625 6.31 -30.67 -23.80
CA GLY A 625 6.72 -31.78 -22.93
C GLY A 625 5.70 -32.14 -21.84
N GLU A 626 6.20 -32.44 -20.65
CA GLU A 626 5.46 -32.88 -19.44
C GLU A 626 4.73 -31.72 -18.71
N MET A 627 4.74 -30.52 -19.29
CA MET A 627 4.04 -29.35 -18.76
C MET A 627 2.52 -29.48 -19.01
N ASN A 628 1.76 -29.65 -17.94
CA ASN A 628 0.31 -29.82 -18.00
C ASN A 628 -0.46 -28.51 -17.69
N TYR A 629 -1.79 -28.57 -17.76
CA TYR A 629 -2.65 -27.42 -17.45
C TYR A 629 -2.44 -26.89 -16.02
N GLY A 630 -2.30 -27.78 -15.05
CA GLY A 630 -2.14 -27.44 -13.64
C GLY A 630 -0.87 -26.66 -13.33
N PHE A 631 0.27 -27.04 -13.91
CA PHE A 631 1.52 -26.30 -13.73
C PHE A 631 1.43 -24.91 -14.34
N HIS A 632 0.83 -24.77 -15.52
CA HIS A 632 0.54 -23.46 -16.08
C HIS A 632 -0.34 -22.62 -15.13
N LEU A 633 -1.41 -23.20 -14.59
CA LEU A 633 -2.24 -22.53 -13.59
C LEU A 633 -1.41 -22.07 -12.38
N ALA A 634 -0.54 -22.92 -11.83
CA ALA A 634 0.33 -22.59 -10.71
C ALA A 634 1.29 -21.43 -11.02
N HIS A 635 1.99 -21.49 -12.15
CA HIS A 635 2.90 -20.44 -12.60
C HIS A 635 2.19 -19.10 -12.80
N HIS A 636 0.97 -19.13 -13.33
CA HIS A 636 0.16 -17.94 -13.54
C HIS A 636 -0.48 -17.42 -12.24
N MET A 637 -0.83 -18.28 -11.29
CA MET A 637 -1.19 -17.86 -9.94
C MET A 637 -0.01 -17.15 -9.26
N ALA A 638 1.21 -17.66 -9.38
CA ALA A 638 2.40 -16.99 -8.87
C ALA A 638 2.60 -15.60 -9.51
N LEU A 639 2.45 -15.50 -10.83
CA LEU A 639 2.49 -14.22 -11.54
C LEU A 639 1.40 -13.25 -11.04
N GLY A 640 0.17 -13.74 -10.87
CA GLY A 640 -0.95 -12.96 -10.35
C GLY A 640 -0.71 -12.44 -8.93
N LEU A 641 -0.13 -13.27 -8.05
CA LEU A 641 0.26 -12.87 -6.69
C LEU A 641 1.33 -11.77 -6.66
N LEU A 642 2.30 -11.79 -7.59
CA LEU A 642 3.30 -10.72 -7.70
C LEU A 642 2.68 -9.34 -8.00
N PHE A 643 1.61 -9.32 -8.79
CA PHE A 643 0.89 -8.11 -9.20
C PHE A 643 -0.53 -8.05 -8.61
N LEU A 644 -0.69 -8.52 -7.38
CA LEU A 644 -1.98 -8.62 -6.71
C LEU A 644 -2.68 -7.24 -6.66
N GLY A 645 -3.89 -7.18 -7.22
CA GLY A 645 -4.64 -5.93 -7.40
C GLY A 645 -3.88 -4.79 -8.10
N GLY A 646 -2.98 -5.12 -9.04
CA GLY A 646 -2.13 -4.12 -9.70
C GLY A 646 -1.06 -3.53 -8.79
N GLY A 647 -0.68 -4.25 -7.73
CA GLY A 647 0.26 -3.79 -6.71
C GLY A 647 -0.36 -2.95 -5.60
N ARG A 648 -1.70 -2.90 -5.52
CA ARG A 648 -2.45 -2.25 -4.44
C ARG A 648 -2.62 -3.15 -3.21
N TYR A 649 -2.84 -4.44 -3.46
CA TYR A 649 -3.13 -5.43 -2.44
C TYR A 649 -1.89 -6.28 -2.18
N SER A 650 -1.79 -6.81 -0.97
CA SER A 650 -0.83 -7.84 -0.62
C SER A 650 -1.51 -8.87 0.31
N LEU A 651 -0.85 -9.99 0.58
CA LEU A 651 -1.41 -11.10 1.35
C LEU A 651 -1.16 -10.93 2.85
N SER A 652 -2.12 -11.23 3.69
CA SER A 652 -1.96 -11.22 5.14
C SER A 652 -1.74 -12.64 5.71
N THR A 653 -1.08 -12.70 6.87
CA THR A 653 -0.77 -13.91 7.65
C THR A 653 -1.68 -14.06 8.87
N SER A 654 -2.87 -13.43 8.84
CA SER A 654 -3.90 -13.67 9.84
C SER A 654 -4.32 -15.15 9.84
N ASN A 655 -4.81 -15.66 10.97
CA ASN A 655 -5.20 -17.09 11.05
C ASN A 655 -6.27 -17.43 9.99
N SER A 656 -7.22 -16.52 9.77
CA SER A 656 -8.23 -16.66 8.72
C SER A 656 -7.65 -16.62 7.32
N SER A 657 -6.70 -15.72 7.07
CA SER A 657 -6.03 -15.59 5.78
C SER A 657 -5.21 -16.83 5.43
N ILE A 658 -4.53 -17.43 6.41
CA ILE A 658 -3.78 -18.68 6.21
C ILE A 658 -4.73 -19.82 5.82
N ALA A 659 -5.88 -19.95 6.49
CA ALA A 659 -6.88 -20.96 6.14
C ALA A 659 -7.36 -20.80 4.68
N ALA A 660 -7.64 -19.56 4.24
CA ALA A 660 -8.03 -19.27 2.86
C ALA A 660 -6.91 -19.57 1.86
N LEU A 661 -5.65 -19.25 2.19
CA LEU A 661 -4.49 -19.54 1.36
C LEU A 661 -4.21 -21.05 1.26
N LEU A 662 -4.43 -21.83 2.32
CA LEU A 662 -4.30 -23.29 2.27
C LEU A 662 -5.28 -23.91 1.26
N CYS A 663 -6.51 -23.41 1.20
CA CYS A 663 -7.47 -23.84 0.18
C CYS A 663 -7.04 -23.41 -1.23
N ALA A 664 -6.56 -22.18 -1.39
CA ALA A 664 -6.20 -21.65 -2.71
C ALA A 664 -4.91 -22.25 -3.27
N LEU A 665 -3.93 -22.53 -2.42
CA LEU A 665 -2.56 -22.91 -2.80
C LEU A 665 -2.24 -24.37 -2.49
N TYR A 666 -3.26 -25.23 -2.43
CA TYR A 666 -3.07 -26.67 -2.30
C TYR A 666 -2.11 -27.20 -3.38
N PRO A 667 -1.04 -27.93 -3.01
CA PRO A 667 0.11 -28.21 -3.88
C PRO A 667 -0.15 -29.20 -5.02
N HIS A 668 -1.31 -29.88 -5.05
CA HIS A 668 -1.71 -30.71 -6.20
C HIS A 668 -2.48 -29.90 -7.23
N PHE A 669 -1.93 -29.83 -8.45
CA PHE A 669 -2.56 -29.11 -9.55
C PHE A 669 -3.30 -30.06 -10.51
N PRO A 670 -4.39 -29.61 -11.16
CA PRO A 670 -5.15 -30.43 -12.11
C PRO A 670 -4.30 -30.91 -13.28
N VAL A 671 -4.47 -32.16 -13.73
CA VAL A 671 -3.74 -32.66 -14.91
C VAL A 671 -4.26 -32.00 -16.19
N HIS A 672 -5.58 -31.87 -16.31
CA HIS A 672 -6.27 -31.26 -17.44
C HIS A 672 -7.35 -30.27 -16.97
N SER A 673 -7.96 -29.50 -17.88
CA SER A 673 -8.81 -28.37 -17.49
C SER A 673 -10.09 -28.75 -16.74
N THR A 674 -10.63 -29.96 -16.95
CA THR A 674 -11.84 -30.44 -16.26
C THR A 674 -11.57 -31.30 -15.04
N ASP A 675 -10.29 -31.56 -14.73
CA ASP A 675 -9.90 -32.42 -13.62
C ASP A 675 -10.11 -31.72 -12.27
N ASN A 676 -10.94 -32.33 -11.42
CA ASN A 676 -11.19 -31.89 -10.05
C ASN A 676 -10.95 -33.00 -9.03
N ARG A 677 -10.33 -34.11 -9.43
CA ARG A 677 -10.24 -35.32 -8.62
C ARG A 677 -9.66 -35.11 -7.23
N TYR A 678 -8.51 -34.44 -7.17
CA TYR A 678 -7.80 -34.16 -5.92
C TYR A 678 -8.22 -32.84 -5.28
N HIS A 679 -8.72 -31.89 -6.07
CA HIS A 679 -9.02 -30.54 -5.59
C HIS A 679 -10.02 -29.83 -6.50
N LEU A 680 -11.04 -29.24 -5.91
CA LEU A 680 -12.02 -28.42 -6.61
C LEU A 680 -11.40 -27.12 -7.09
N GLN A 681 -11.35 -26.90 -8.41
CA GLN A 681 -10.69 -25.74 -9.02
C GLN A 681 -11.26 -24.38 -8.57
N ALA A 682 -12.54 -24.30 -8.21
CA ALA A 682 -13.15 -23.06 -7.71
C ALA A 682 -12.43 -22.50 -6.47
N LEU A 683 -11.91 -23.38 -5.61
CA LEU A 683 -11.23 -23.02 -4.37
C LEU A 683 -9.93 -22.24 -4.60
N ARG A 684 -9.36 -22.32 -5.81
CA ARG A 684 -8.18 -21.54 -6.21
C ARG A 684 -8.38 -20.03 -6.07
N HIS A 685 -9.61 -19.53 -6.07
CA HIS A 685 -9.91 -18.10 -5.92
C HIS A 685 -10.05 -17.62 -4.46
N LEU A 686 -9.94 -18.52 -3.47
CA LEU A 686 -10.06 -18.15 -2.05
C LEU A 686 -8.89 -17.27 -1.55
N TYR A 687 -7.79 -17.13 -2.30
CA TYR A 687 -6.69 -16.20 -1.95
C TYR A 687 -7.18 -14.75 -1.81
N VAL A 688 -8.33 -14.40 -2.41
CA VAL A 688 -8.96 -13.09 -2.30
C VAL A 688 -9.31 -12.75 -0.85
N LEU A 689 -9.73 -13.74 -0.04
CA LEU A 689 -10.05 -13.54 1.38
C LEU A 689 -8.79 -13.21 2.21
N ALA A 690 -7.61 -13.57 1.71
CA ALA A 690 -6.33 -13.24 2.33
C ALA A 690 -5.74 -11.90 1.86
N ALA A 691 -6.28 -11.33 0.77
CA ALA A 691 -5.78 -10.10 0.16
C ALA A 691 -6.29 -8.86 0.93
N GLU A 692 -5.36 -8.02 1.37
CA GLU A 692 -5.66 -6.74 2.02
C GLU A 692 -5.00 -5.56 1.29
N PRO A 693 -5.65 -4.39 1.23
CA PRO A 693 -5.04 -3.20 0.63
C PRO A 693 -3.98 -2.65 1.58
N ARG A 694 -2.71 -2.67 1.16
CA ARG A 694 -1.57 -2.15 1.96
C ARG A 694 -0.76 -1.07 1.24
N LEU A 695 -1.13 -0.73 0.01
CA LEU A 695 -0.45 0.32 -0.74
C LEU A 695 -0.76 1.69 -0.15
N LEU A 696 0.29 2.39 0.26
CA LEU A 696 0.22 3.78 0.69
C LEU A 696 0.72 4.67 -0.44
N THR A 697 -0.14 5.55 -0.95
CA THR A 697 0.17 6.48 -2.05
C THR A 697 0.14 7.91 -1.52
N PRO A 698 1.29 8.59 -1.42
CA PRO A 698 1.31 9.99 -1.06
C PRO A 698 0.76 10.81 -2.23
N VAL A 699 -0.15 11.73 -1.94
CA VAL A 699 -0.71 12.68 -2.90
C VAL A 699 -0.34 14.06 -2.42
N ASP A 700 0.26 14.82 -3.32
CA ASP A 700 0.57 16.21 -3.06
C ASP A 700 -0.73 17.02 -2.96
N VAL A 701 -0.87 17.78 -1.88
CA VAL A 701 -2.11 18.49 -1.53
C VAL A 701 -2.44 19.62 -2.50
N ASP A 702 -1.40 20.28 -3.01
CA ASP A 702 -1.52 21.48 -3.83
C ASP A 702 -1.91 21.09 -5.26
N THR A 703 -1.27 20.06 -5.83
CA THR A 703 -1.59 19.56 -7.18
C THR A 703 -2.66 18.47 -7.23
N ASN A 704 -2.98 17.85 -6.09
CA ASN A 704 -3.81 16.64 -5.99
C ASN A 704 -3.30 15.48 -6.87
N THR A 705 -1.99 15.43 -7.14
CA THR A 705 -1.37 14.36 -7.93
C THR A 705 -0.55 13.42 -7.05
N PRO A 706 -0.53 12.10 -7.34
CA PRO A 706 0.27 11.16 -6.58
C PRO A 706 1.76 11.45 -6.79
N CYS A 707 2.52 11.53 -5.71
CA CYS A 707 3.93 11.90 -5.70
C CYS A 707 4.80 10.77 -5.10
N TYR A 708 6.11 10.99 -5.02
CA TYR A 708 6.95 10.18 -4.14
C TYR A 708 7.20 10.94 -2.84
N ALA A 709 7.26 10.22 -1.73
CA ALA A 709 7.62 10.76 -0.43
C ALA A 709 8.44 9.71 0.34
N LEU A 710 9.41 10.18 1.12
CA LEU A 710 10.18 9.30 1.99
C LEU A 710 9.36 9.03 3.26
N ILE A 711 9.25 7.77 3.63
CA ILE A 711 8.48 7.32 4.80
C ILE A 711 9.39 6.46 5.66
N GLU A 712 9.43 6.76 6.94
CA GLU A 712 10.03 5.91 7.95
C GLU A 712 8.96 5.07 8.62
N VAL A 713 9.18 3.77 8.61
CA VAL A 713 8.29 2.79 9.21
C VAL A 713 9.02 2.17 10.40
N THR A 714 8.35 2.12 11.55
CA THR A 714 8.94 1.57 12.77
C THR A 714 8.24 0.27 13.16
N TYR A 715 9.02 -0.80 13.31
CA TYR A 715 8.51 -2.12 13.69
C TYR A 715 8.52 -2.28 15.21
N LYS A 716 7.49 -2.92 15.77
CA LYS A 716 7.46 -3.26 17.20
C LYS A 716 8.50 -4.33 17.50
N GLY A 717 9.25 -4.17 18.58
CA GLY A 717 10.13 -5.22 19.08
C GLY A 717 9.34 -6.50 19.39
N THR A 718 9.76 -7.61 18.83
CA THR A 718 9.19 -8.95 19.06
C THR A 718 10.27 -9.92 19.50
N GLN A 719 9.92 -11.17 19.78
CA GLN A 719 10.90 -12.21 20.16
C GLN A 719 11.98 -12.45 19.09
N TRP A 720 11.70 -12.11 17.82
CA TRP A 720 12.62 -12.34 16.70
C TRP A 720 13.53 -11.15 16.37
N TYR A 721 13.14 -9.93 16.73
CA TYR A 721 13.91 -8.72 16.42
C TYR A 721 13.62 -7.56 17.40
N ALA A 722 14.64 -6.75 17.67
CA ALA A 722 14.50 -5.51 18.44
C ALA A 722 13.76 -4.43 17.63
N GLU A 723 13.27 -3.39 18.31
CA GLU A 723 12.64 -2.25 17.63
C GLU A 723 13.59 -1.64 16.58
N ALA A 724 13.14 -1.64 15.33
CA ALA A 724 13.92 -1.22 14.17
C ALA A 724 13.12 -0.23 13.31
N THR A 725 13.83 0.71 12.69
CA THR A 725 13.26 1.68 11.76
C THR A 725 13.79 1.43 10.35
N GLU A 726 12.91 1.54 9.36
CA GLU A 726 13.24 1.34 7.95
C GLU A 726 12.72 2.52 7.14
N GLU A 727 13.58 3.07 6.28
CA GLU A 727 13.23 4.18 5.38
C GLU A 727 12.85 3.65 3.99
N LEU A 728 11.62 3.94 3.57
CA LEU A 728 11.02 3.49 2.32
C LEU A 728 10.59 4.69 1.47
N MET A 729 10.71 4.56 0.15
CA MET A 729 10.21 5.57 -0.78
C MET A 729 8.79 5.22 -1.23
N ALA A 730 7.78 5.90 -0.73
CA ALA A 730 6.40 5.70 -1.17
C ALA A 730 6.19 6.30 -2.58
N PRO A 731 5.31 5.72 -3.43
CA PRO A 731 4.29 4.72 -3.13
C PRO A 731 4.83 3.28 -3.00
N THR A 732 4.63 2.69 -1.82
CA THR A 732 5.08 1.35 -1.44
C THR A 732 3.99 0.58 -0.69
N LEU A 733 4.10 -0.75 -0.72
CA LEU A 733 3.29 -1.61 0.13
C LEU A 733 3.83 -1.52 1.55
N LEU A 734 2.95 -1.28 2.51
CA LEU A 734 3.30 -1.38 3.91
C LEU A 734 3.37 -2.86 4.33
N PRO A 735 4.19 -3.22 5.32
CA PRO A 735 4.09 -4.52 6.00
C PRO A 735 2.77 -4.60 6.79
N GLU A 736 2.52 -5.73 7.43
CA GLU A 736 1.28 -5.94 8.18
C GLU A 736 1.12 -4.94 9.33
N LEU A 737 -0.08 -4.37 9.45
CA LEU A 737 -0.33 -3.24 10.36
C LEU A 737 -0.17 -3.58 11.85
N HIS A 738 -0.32 -4.86 12.23
CA HIS A 738 -0.21 -5.25 13.64
C HIS A 738 1.24 -5.28 14.13
N LEU A 739 2.20 -5.52 13.23
CA LEU A 739 3.64 -5.50 13.49
C LEU A 739 4.21 -4.07 13.59
N LEU A 740 3.50 -3.07 13.08
CA LEU A 740 3.95 -1.68 13.03
C LEU A 740 3.62 -0.89 14.30
N LYS A 741 4.56 -0.04 14.73
CA LYS A 741 4.43 0.86 15.90
C LYS A 741 3.95 2.24 15.50
N GLN A 742 4.63 2.87 14.55
CA GLN A 742 4.29 4.18 13.99
C GLN A 742 4.82 4.30 12.56
N ILE A 743 4.18 5.16 11.77
CA ILE A 743 4.59 5.53 10.41
C ILE A 743 4.82 7.04 10.40
N LYS A 744 5.99 7.47 9.92
CA LYS A 744 6.36 8.88 9.84
C LYS A 744 6.73 9.25 8.40
N VAL A 745 6.10 10.28 7.84
CA VAL A 745 6.59 10.90 6.60
C VAL A 745 7.84 11.69 6.97
N LYS A 746 8.98 11.29 6.39
CA LYS A 746 10.29 11.89 6.64
C LYS A 746 10.78 12.61 5.40
N GLY A 747 11.79 13.44 5.60
CA GLY A 747 12.55 14.06 4.53
C GLY A 747 12.36 15.57 4.49
N PRO A 748 13.36 16.30 3.96
CA PRO A 748 13.34 17.76 3.95
C PRO A 748 12.28 18.33 3.00
N ARG A 749 11.76 17.53 2.05
CA ARG A 749 10.91 18.01 0.95
C ARG A 749 9.45 18.09 1.28
N TYR A 750 8.95 17.22 2.14
CA TYR A 750 7.57 17.25 2.57
C TYR A 750 7.53 17.62 4.04
N TRP A 751 6.39 18.14 4.47
CA TRP A 751 6.18 18.34 5.87
C TRP A 751 6.05 17.01 6.60
N GLU A 752 6.68 16.93 7.78
CA GLU A 752 6.63 15.71 8.57
C GLU A 752 5.20 15.49 9.10
N LEU A 753 4.79 14.23 9.09
CA LEU A 753 3.51 13.75 9.60
C LEU A 753 3.75 12.43 10.30
N LEU A 754 3.18 12.27 11.50
CA LEU A 754 3.32 11.06 12.30
C LEU A 754 1.95 10.42 12.52
N ILE A 755 1.85 9.14 12.17
CA ILE A 755 0.67 8.30 12.42
C ILE A 755 1.08 7.24 13.45
N ASP A 756 0.64 7.44 14.68
CA ASP A 756 0.83 6.51 15.80
C ASP A 756 -0.15 5.33 15.69
N LEU A 757 0.36 4.11 15.51
CA LEU A 757 -0.48 2.91 15.46
C LEU A 757 -0.74 2.30 16.85
N SER A 758 -0.02 2.76 17.87
CA SER A 758 -0.22 2.36 19.28
C SER A 758 -1.58 2.81 19.84
N LYS A 759 -2.07 3.97 19.39
CA LYS A 759 -3.35 4.57 19.81
C LYS A 759 -4.56 4.00 19.04
N GLY A 760 -4.32 3.36 17.89
CA GLY A 760 -5.35 2.67 17.12
C GLY A 760 -4.98 2.40 15.66
N THR A 761 -5.15 1.15 15.21
CA THR A 761 -4.89 0.77 13.80
C THR A 761 -6.05 1.08 12.85
N ASN A 762 -7.23 1.39 13.39
CA ASN A 762 -8.45 1.60 12.62
C ASN A 762 -8.38 2.81 11.69
N HIS A 763 -7.71 3.88 12.12
CA HIS A 763 -7.53 5.08 11.30
C HIS A 763 -6.74 4.77 10.01
N LEU A 764 -5.59 4.11 10.14
CA LEU A 764 -4.78 3.71 8.97
C LEU A 764 -5.52 2.69 8.09
N LYS A 765 -6.25 1.73 8.68
CA LYS A 765 -7.10 0.79 7.91
C LYS A 765 -8.15 1.52 7.08
N SER A 766 -8.77 2.57 7.62
CA SER A 766 -9.73 3.40 6.88
C SER A 766 -9.08 4.12 5.70
N ILE A 767 -7.88 4.70 5.89
CA ILE A 767 -7.12 5.34 4.81
C ILE A 767 -6.83 4.33 3.70
N LEU A 768 -6.30 3.15 4.05
CA LEU A 768 -5.96 2.09 3.09
C LEU A 768 -7.20 1.56 2.35
N ALA A 769 -8.35 1.45 3.02
CA ALA A 769 -9.60 1.04 2.39
C ALA A 769 -10.10 2.08 1.36
N LYS A 770 -10.01 3.38 1.68
CA LYS A 770 -10.46 4.51 0.84
C LYS A 770 -9.40 4.97 -0.17
N GLY A 771 -8.74 4.03 -0.86
CA GLY A 771 -7.76 4.39 -1.89
C GLY A 771 -6.32 4.48 -1.40
N GLY A 772 -6.03 4.38 -0.09
CA GLY A 772 -4.66 4.41 0.43
C GLY A 772 -3.95 5.74 0.22
N VAL A 773 -4.72 6.82 0.07
CA VAL A 773 -4.21 8.16 -0.21
C VAL A 773 -3.74 8.81 1.08
N LEU A 774 -2.47 9.17 1.13
CA LEU A 774 -1.92 9.99 2.20
C LEU A 774 -1.64 11.38 1.65
N TYR A 775 -2.36 12.38 2.14
CA TYR A 775 -2.09 13.75 1.74
C TYR A 775 -0.79 14.24 2.36
N VAL A 776 0.15 14.68 1.53
CA VAL A 776 1.42 15.27 1.97
C VAL A 776 1.55 16.64 1.34
N LYS A 777 2.06 17.61 2.10
CA LYS A 777 2.32 18.95 1.58
C LYS A 777 3.80 19.13 1.28
N LEU A 778 4.11 19.55 0.06
CA LEU A 778 5.47 19.91 -0.34
C LEU A 778 5.93 21.14 0.45
N ARG A 779 7.17 21.14 0.91
CA ARG A 779 7.79 22.31 1.52
C ARG A 779 8.14 23.32 0.43
N ALA A 780 7.84 24.58 0.69
CA ALA A 780 8.27 25.66 -0.19
C ALA A 780 9.80 25.69 -0.25
N GLY A 781 10.37 25.83 -1.44
CA GLY A 781 11.82 25.85 -1.66
C GLY A 781 12.47 24.53 -2.08
N GLN A 782 11.72 23.43 -2.14
CA GLN A 782 12.24 22.15 -2.61
C GLN A 782 11.36 21.54 -3.69
N LEU A 783 11.99 20.92 -4.69
CA LEU A 783 11.29 20.26 -5.79
C LEU A 783 10.78 18.88 -5.40
N SER A 784 9.78 18.41 -6.14
CA SER A 784 9.28 17.04 -6.00
C SER A 784 10.37 16.01 -6.36
N TYR A 785 10.29 14.81 -5.79
CA TYR A 785 11.20 13.69 -6.14
C TYR A 785 11.03 13.21 -7.60
N LYS A 786 9.96 13.62 -8.30
CA LYS A 786 9.80 13.32 -9.73
C LYS A 786 10.74 14.16 -10.59
N GLU A 787 10.89 15.42 -10.24
CA GLU A 787 11.67 16.41 -11.00
C GLU A 787 13.14 16.39 -10.58
N ASP A 788 13.41 16.15 -9.30
CA ASP A 788 14.76 15.99 -8.76
C ASP A 788 14.84 14.72 -7.89
N PRO A 789 15.18 13.54 -8.43
CA PRO A 789 15.16 12.30 -7.66
C PRO A 789 16.24 12.22 -6.57
N MET A 790 17.34 12.96 -6.72
CA MET A 790 18.51 12.86 -5.83
C MET A 790 18.73 14.14 -4.99
N GLY A 791 18.03 15.23 -5.30
CA GLY A 791 18.11 16.47 -4.53
C GLY A 791 19.28 17.36 -4.91
N TRP A 792 20.05 17.00 -5.94
CA TRP A 792 21.23 17.79 -6.32
C TRP A 792 20.86 19.18 -6.81
N ARG A 793 19.71 19.35 -7.48
CA ARG A 793 19.28 20.67 -7.96
C ARG A 793 18.93 21.55 -6.79
N SER A 794 18.15 21.02 -5.83
CA SER A 794 17.77 21.75 -4.61
C SER A 794 18.95 21.97 -3.65
N LEU A 795 19.92 21.05 -3.57
CA LEU A 795 21.14 21.20 -2.77
C LEU A 795 22.09 22.24 -3.37
N LEU A 796 22.34 22.20 -4.68
CA LEU A 796 23.16 23.22 -5.36
C LEU A 796 22.58 24.61 -5.12
N ALA A 797 21.26 24.72 -5.27
CA ALA A 797 20.43 25.87 -4.95
C ALA A 797 20.65 26.43 -3.53
N GLN A 798 20.69 25.56 -2.51
CA GLN A 798 20.91 25.94 -1.11
C GLN A 798 22.36 26.29 -0.80
N THR A 799 23.34 25.65 -1.46
CA THR A 799 24.77 25.92 -1.22
C THR A 799 25.27 27.25 -1.77
N VAL A 800 24.49 27.93 -2.63
CA VAL A 800 24.77 29.31 -3.07
C VAL A 800 24.79 30.28 -1.87
N THR A 801 24.14 29.93 -0.76
CA THR A 801 24.17 30.70 0.49
C THR A 801 25.58 30.89 1.05
N HIS A 802 26.45 29.88 1.06
CA HIS A 802 27.77 30.00 1.68
C HIS A 802 28.80 30.82 0.88
N ARG A 803 28.48 31.19 -0.37
CA ARG A 803 29.28 32.10 -1.20
C ARG A 803 28.52 33.42 -1.43
N HIS A 804 28.29 34.12 -0.32
CA HIS A 804 27.52 35.37 -0.21
C HIS A 804 27.93 36.53 -1.14
N SER A 805 29.05 36.47 -1.87
CA SER A 805 29.38 37.45 -2.92
C SER A 805 28.51 37.30 -4.20
N GLU A 806 27.85 36.15 -4.37
CA GLU A 806 27.07 35.81 -5.58
C GLU A 806 25.54 35.83 -5.34
N ALA A 807 25.04 36.18 -4.14
CA ALA A 807 23.61 36.41 -3.92
C ALA A 807 23.05 37.60 -4.74
N ARG A 808 23.93 38.54 -5.13
CA ARG A 808 23.62 39.60 -6.13
C ARG A 808 23.65 39.10 -7.58
N ALA A 809 24.07 37.85 -7.81
CA ALA A 809 24.19 37.22 -9.13
C ALA A 809 23.30 35.97 -9.26
N PHE A 810 22.12 35.98 -8.62
CA PHE A 810 21.11 34.96 -8.88
C PHE A 810 20.61 35.08 -10.33
N LYS A 811 21.11 34.21 -11.22
CA LYS A 811 20.63 34.14 -12.61
C LYS A 811 19.33 33.33 -12.70
N GLU A 812 18.35 33.90 -13.42
CA GLU A 812 16.95 33.46 -13.53
C GLU A 812 16.71 32.00 -13.92
N CYS A 813 17.63 31.33 -14.63
CA CYS A 813 17.51 29.92 -14.98
C CYS A 813 17.44 28.99 -13.75
N PHE A 814 17.84 29.47 -12.57
CA PHE A 814 17.82 28.69 -11.34
C PHE A 814 16.45 28.68 -10.64
N ALA A 815 15.51 29.60 -10.91
CA ALA A 815 14.18 29.60 -10.26
C ALA A 815 13.40 28.30 -10.53
N HIS A 816 13.50 27.76 -11.76
CA HIS A 816 12.98 26.44 -12.15
C HIS A 816 13.55 25.27 -11.33
N ALA A 817 14.68 25.47 -10.63
CA ALA A 817 15.34 24.46 -9.81
C ALA A 817 14.91 24.45 -8.33
N PHE A 818 14.14 25.46 -7.87
CA PHE A 818 13.74 25.59 -6.46
C PHE A 818 12.29 25.17 -6.19
N THR A 819 11.34 25.71 -6.95
CA THR A 819 9.91 25.55 -6.66
C THR A 819 9.09 25.42 -7.92
N SER A 820 8.11 24.52 -7.88
CA SER A 820 7.08 24.36 -8.91
C SER A 820 5.79 25.11 -8.59
N ASP A 821 5.77 25.95 -7.55
CA ASP A 821 4.60 26.77 -7.19
C ASP A 821 4.33 27.82 -8.28
N PRO A 822 3.14 27.81 -8.93
CA PRO A 822 2.78 28.78 -9.96
C PRO A 822 2.85 30.24 -9.50
N ALA A 823 2.56 30.53 -8.22
CA ALA A 823 2.54 31.90 -7.72
C ALA A 823 3.96 32.50 -7.69
N LEU A 824 4.90 31.81 -7.05
CA LEU A 824 6.31 32.21 -7.00
C LEU A 824 6.95 32.19 -8.39
N PHE A 825 6.57 31.23 -9.23
CA PHE A 825 7.02 31.17 -10.62
C PHE A 825 6.58 32.40 -11.42
N SER A 826 5.30 32.77 -11.33
CA SER A 826 4.78 33.96 -11.98
C SER A 826 5.47 35.24 -11.47
N PHE A 827 5.78 35.31 -10.17
CA PHE A 827 6.51 36.44 -9.62
C PHE A 827 7.92 36.55 -10.21
N ALA A 828 8.65 35.44 -10.35
CA ALA A 828 9.96 35.43 -10.98
C ALA A 828 9.89 35.89 -12.46
N ASP A 829 8.93 35.37 -13.22
CA ASP A 829 8.76 35.68 -14.64
C ASP A 829 8.35 37.14 -14.89
N TYR A 830 7.48 37.71 -14.04
CA TYR A 830 6.96 39.06 -14.23
C TYR A 830 7.82 40.16 -13.58
N PHE A 831 8.45 39.89 -12.42
CA PHE A 831 9.14 40.91 -11.64
C PHE A 831 10.66 40.76 -11.60
N CYS A 832 11.21 39.55 -11.76
CA CYS A 832 12.65 39.33 -11.67
C CYS A 832 13.34 39.29 -13.03
N LYS A 833 12.62 38.97 -14.11
CA LYS A 833 13.18 38.82 -15.46
C LYS A 833 13.35 40.17 -16.19
N PRO A 834 14.58 40.61 -16.52
CA PRO A 834 14.80 41.79 -17.34
C PRO A 834 14.48 41.46 -18.80
N THR A 835 13.40 42.02 -19.33
CA THR A 835 13.07 41.93 -20.76
C THR A 835 13.84 42.97 -21.59
N VAL A 836 14.39 44.00 -20.95
CA VAL A 836 15.13 45.13 -21.54
C VAL A 836 16.30 45.49 -20.63
N ASN A 837 17.40 46.03 -21.16
CA ASN A 837 18.52 46.55 -20.36
C ASN A 837 18.08 47.79 -19.56
N MET A 838 17.79 47.58 -18.28
CA MET A 838 17.20 48.57 -17.37
C MET A 838 18.25 49.33 -16.54
N GLY A 839 19.33 49.86 -17.14
CA GLY A 839 20.33 50.77 -16.52
C GLY A 839 20.37 50.83 -14.98
N GLN A 840 19.88 51.93 -14.38
CA GLN A 840 19.83 52.16 -12.91
C GLN A 840 18.72 51.36 -12.18
N LYS A 841 17.74 50.81 -12.91
CA LYS A 841 16.64 50.01 -12.32
C LYS A 841 17.00 48.54 -12.19
N GLN A 842 18.16 48.10 -12.68
CA GLN A 842 18.64 46.73 -12.53
C GLN A 842 18.82 46.36 -11.04
N GLU A 843 19.28 47.29 -10.21
CA GLU A 843 19.42 47.10 -8.76
C GLU A 843 18.08 46.75 -8.08
N ILE A 844 16.96 47.17 -8.64
CA ILE A 844 15.62 46.85 -8.13
C ILE A 844 15.27 45.39 -8.42
N LEU A 845 15.57 44.93 -9.63
CA LEU A 845 15.32 43.56 -10.07
C LEU A 845 16.20 42.58 -9.30
N ASP A 846 17.47 42.93 -9.11
CA ASP A 846 18.44 42.12 -8.35
C ASP A 846 18.04 42.02 -6.87
N LEU A 847 17.45 43.08 -6.31
CA LEU A 847 16.89 43.02 -4.96
C LEU A 847 15.64 42.11 -4.92
N PHE A 848 14.73 42.19 -5.88
CA PHE A 848 13.55 41.31 -5.92
C PHE A 848 13.92 39.84 -6.10
N SER A 849 14.93 39.53 -6.89
CA SER A 849 15.43 38.15 -7.00
C SER A 849 16.05 37.67 -5.68
N SER A 850 16.77 38.53 -4.96
CA SER A 850 17.31 38.21 -3.63
C SER A 850 16.22 37.97 -2.58
N ILE A 851 15.16 38.80 -2.57
CA ILE A 851 14.02 38.68 -1.66
C ILE A 851 13.24 37.39 -1.97
N LEU A 852 13.01 37.12 -3.26
CA LEU A 852 12.33 35.89 -3.69
C LEU A 852 13.12 34.67 -3.24
N TYR A 853 14.43 34.65 -3.46
CA TYR A 853 15.31 33.57 -3.03
C TYR A 853 15.25 33.35 -1.50
N GLU A 854 15.24 34.43 -0.72
CA GLU A 854 15.10 34.37 0.74
C GLU A 854 13.75 33.76 1.16
N CYS A 855 12.64 34.26 0.59
CA CYS A 855 11.30 33.75 0.91
C CYS A 855 11.15 32.26 0.56
N VAL A 856 11.79 31.83 -0.53
CA VAL A 856 11.78 30.45 -1.00
C VAL A 856 12.64 29.55 -0.11
N THR A 857 13.83 30.00 0.29
CA THR A 857 14.74 29.20 1.14
C THR A 857 14.26 29.07 2.59
N GLN A 858 13.62 30.09 3.14
CA GLN A 858 13.06 30.06 4.51
C GLN A 858 11.68 29.41 4.59
N GLU A 859 11.16 28.87 3.49
CA GLU A 859 9.84 28.23 3.40
C GLU A 859 8.67 29.21 3.71
N ASN A 860 8.84 30.52 3.46
CA ASN A 860 7.91 31.59 3.86
C ASN A 860 7.48 32.51 2.69
N PRO A 861 6.65 32.01 1.75
CA PRO A 861 6.13 32.84 0.65
C PRO A 861 5.23 33.98 1.13
N GLU A 862 4.57 33.79 2.28
CA GLU A 862 3.72 34.77 2.95
C GLU A 862 4.43 36.09 3.30
N MET A 863 5.76 36.06 3.44
CA MET A 863 6.54 37.25 3.79
C MET A 863 6.89 38.10 2.58
N LEU A 864 6.73 37.61 1.36
CA LEU A 864 7.06 38.32 0.12
C LEU A 864 6.41 39.72 0.06
N PRO A 865 5.12 39.92 0.39
CA PRO A 865 4.52 41.25 0.43
C PRO A 865 5.14 42.15 1.50
N THR A 866 5.54 41.58 2.65
CA THR A 866 6.16 42.32 3.75
C THR A 866 7.54 42.84 3.37
N TYR A 867 8.38 42.01 2.75
CA TYR A 867 9.70 42.43 2.26
C TYR A 867 9.59 43.55 1.21
N ILE A 868 8.66 43.40 0.26
CA ILE A 868 8.42 44.41 -0.78
C ILE A 868 7.89 45.71 -0.17
N ALA A 869 6.98 45.64 0.81
CA ALA A 869 6.44 46.81 1.48
C ALA A 869 7.53 47.57 2.27
N ILE A 870 8.43 46.85 2.95
CA ILE A 870 9.58 47.45 3.64
C ILE A 870 10.49 48.17 2.64
N ASP A 871 10.84 47.51 1.52
CA ASP A 871 11.68 48.13 0.49
C ASP A 871 11.02 49.38 -0.14
N GLN A 872 9.73 49.31 -0.47
CA GLN A 872 9.00 50.45 -1.02
C GLN A 872 9.00 51.63 -0.06
N ALA A 873 8.72 51.40 1.23
CA ALA A 873 8.72 52.44 2.26
C ALA A 873 10.11 53.06 2.44
N VAL A 874 11.19 52.26 2.46
CA VAL A 874 12.58 52.75 2.56
C VAL A 874 12.96 53.58 1.33
N ARG A 875 12.56 53.15 0.13
CA ARG A 875 12.84 53.89 -1.12
C ARG A 875 12.07 55.21 -1.19
N ARG A 876 10.79 55.22 -0.80
CA ARG A 876 9.99 56.46 -0.71
C ARG A 876 10.61 57.44 0.30
N LEU A 877 11.11 56.93 1.44
CA LEU A 877 11.84 57.75 2.41
C LEU A 877 13.14 58.32 1.83
N THR A 878 13.90 57.50 1.09
CA THR A 878 15.15 57.91 0.43
C THR A 878 14.90 59.02 -0.60
N ARG A 879 13.76 58.98 -1.30
CA ARG A 879 13.32 60.01 -2.26
C ARG A 879 12.70 61.24 -1.61
N ARG A 880 12.47 61.23 -0.29
CA ARG A 880 11.78 62.29 0.48
C ARG A 880 10.33 62.53 0.04
N GLU A 881 9.67 61.51 -0.51
CA GLU A 881 8.29 61.58 -1.04
C GLU A 881 7.23 61.11 -0.03
N MET A 882 7.63 60.70 1.18
CA MET A 882 6.72 60.17 2.21
C MET A 882 5.91 61.27 2.89
N SER A 883 4.61 61.34 2.61
CA SER A 883 3.65 62.19 3.33
C SER A 883 2.97 61.45 4.49
N GLU A 884 2.83 60.12 4.42
CA GLU A 884 2.20 59.28 5.42
C GLU A 884 3.24 58.47 6.20
N THR A 885 3.13 58.48 7.53
CA THR A 885 4.12 57.86 8.43
C THR A 885 3.74 56.44 8.86
N PHE A 886 2.64 55.90 8.34
CA PHE A 886 2.09 54.61 8.75
C PHE A 886 3.03 53.42 8.43
N GLU A 887 3.64 53.42 7.24
CA GLU A 887 4.58 52.38 6.83
C GLU A 887 5.85 52.38 7.70
N LEU A 888 6.28 53.56 8.15
CA LEU A 888 7.43 53.74 9.02
C LEU A 888 7.18 53.17 10.43
N TRP A 889 5.95 53.32 10.95
CA TRP A 889 5.51 52.66 12.18
C TRP A 889 5.61 51.14 12.09
N GLN A 890 5.22 50.58 10.95
CA GLN A 890 5.29 49.15 10.73
C GLN A 890 6.74 48.65 10.70
N ILE A 891 7.65 49.35 10.00
CA ILE A 891 9.09 49.02 10.01
C ILE A 891 9.67 49.10 11.42
N LYS A 892 9.29 50.13 12.19
CA LYS A 892 9.73 50.26 13.58
C LYS A 892 9.29 49.07 14.43
N LEU A 893 8.02 48.66 14.33
CA LEU A 893 7.50 47.49 15.04
C LEU A 893 8.24 46.20 14.66
N VAL A 894 8.58 46.02 13.38
CA VAL A 894 9.39 44.89 12.91
C VAL A 894 10.77 44.90 13.60
N LEU A 895 11.45 46.05 13.62
CA LEU A 895 12.77 46.18 14.26
C LEU A 895 12.71 45.96 15.78
N GLU A 896 11.67 46.45 16.45
CA GLU A 896 11.46 46.27 17.89
C GLU A 896 11.16 44.81 18.24
N PHE A 897 10.38 44.11 17.41
CA PHE A 897 10.08 42.70 17.59
C PHE A 897 11.34 41.82 17.55
N PHE A 898 12.18 41.98 16.53
CA PHE A 898 13.43 41.21 16.40
C PHE A 898 14.49 41.59 17.44
N SER A 899 14.45 42.81 17.99
CA SER A 899 15.34 43.24 19.08
C SER A 899 14.82 42.93 20.48
N SER A 900 13.61 42.37 20.60
CA SER A 900 12.98 42.05 21.87
C SER A 900 13.70 40.92 22.62
N ARG A 901 13.77 41.03 23.95
CA ARG A 901 14.35 39.99 24.83
C ARG A 901 13.59 38.66 24.72
N SER A 902 12.28 38.70 24.52
CA SER A 902 11.45 37.52 24.32
C SER A 902 11.85 36.71 23.08
N HIS A 903 12.27 37.36 22.00
CA HIS A 903 12.79 36.67 20.82
C HIS A 903 14.19 36.09 21.07
N GLN A 904 15.06 36.86 21.71
CA GLN A 904 16.44 36.43 22.02
C GLN A 904 16.46 35.23 22.98
N GLU A 905 15.59 35.20 23.99
CA GLU A 905 15.43 34.07 24.91
C GLU A 905 14.88 32.82 24.21
N ARG A 906 13.95 32.98 23.27
CA ARG A 906 13.44 31.87 22.45
C ARG A 906 14.50 31.32 21.49
N MET A 907 15.31 32.20 20.89
CA MET A 907 16.45 31.79 20.03
C MET A 907 17.53 31.06 20.82
N SER A 908 17.85 31.51 22.03
CA SER A 908 18.84 30.84 22.90
C SER A 908 18.43 29.41 23.27
N ARG A 909 17.13 29.09 23.33
CA ARG A 909 16.64 27.73 23.61
C ARG A 909 16.74 26.80 22.39
N ASN A 910 16.76 27.34 21.16
CA ASN A 910 16.81 26.58 19.91
C ASN A 910 17.87 27.15 18.94
N PRO A 911 19.17 26.87 19.16
CA PRO A 911 20.27 27.46 18.39
C PRO A 911 20.37 26.97 16.93
N ASN A 912 19.77 25.83 16.59
CA ASN A 912 19.76 25.28 15.23
C ASN A 912 18.70 25.91 14.29
N ARG A 913 17.91 26.89 14.78
CA ARG A 913 16.84 27.51 14.00
C ARG A 913 17.28 28.87 13.47
N GLY A 914 17.24 29.03 12.16
CA GLY A 914 17.41 30.34 11.51
C GLY A 914 16.33 31.33 11.98
N LEU A 915 16.64 32.61 11.88
CA LEU A 915 15.67 33.69 12.12
C LEU A 915 14.53 33.62 11.07
N PHE A 916 13.30 33.97 11.48
CA PHE A 916 12.11 34.07 10.60
C PHE A 916 12.27 35.08 9.45
N MET A 917 13.23 36.01 9.56
CA MET A 917 13.74 36.86 8.47
C MET A 917 15.27 36.88 8.56
N ASN A 918 16.00 36.98 7.43
CA ASN A 918 17.46 36.95 7.44
C ASN A 918 18.06 38.00 8.38
N SER A 919 19.19 37.63 8.99
CA SER A 919 19.99 38.51 9.83
C SER A 919 20.55 39.74 9.10
N GLU A 920 20.54 39.77 7.76
CA GLU A 920 21.22 40.80 6.97
C GLU A 920 20.28 41.80 6.26
N PHE A 921 19.11 41.37 5.77
CA PHE A 921 18.17 42.28 5.08
C PHE A 921 17.68 43.40 6.00
N LEU A 922 17.25 43.03 7.22
CA LEU A 922 16.74 44.00 8.19
C LEU A 922 17.79 45.04 8.61
N PRO A 923 19.05 44.66 8.92
CA PRO A 923 20.10 45.64 9.15
C PRO A 923 20.40 46.52 7.94
N VAL A 924 20.38 46.01 6.70
CA VAL A 924 20.60 46.84 5.50
C VAL A 924 19.51 47.90 5.38
N MET A 925 18.24 47.52 5.57
CA MET A 925 17.11 48.45 5.56
C MET A 925 17.18 49.44 6.73
N LYS A 926 17.59 48.99 7.92
CA LYS A 926 17.82 49.87 9.06
C LYS A 926 18.93 50.90 8.77
N CYS A 927 20.06 50.47 8.24
CA CYS A 927 21.19 51.34 7.92
C CYS A 927 20.83 52.36 6.84
N THR A 928 20.01 52.01 5.85
CA THR A 928 19.54 52.96 4.82
C THR A 928 18.58 53.99 5.39
N ILE A 929 17.66 53.61 6.28
CA ILE A 929 16.81 54.57 7.01
C ILE A 929 17.66 55.50 7.87
N ASP A 930 18.56 54.94 8.68
CA ASP A 930 19.45 55.71 9.54
C ASP A 930 20.28 56.72 8.70
N ASN A 931 20.90 56.27 7.61
CA ASN A 931 21.70 57.12 6.72
C ASN A 931 20.88 58.22 6.04
N THR A 932 19.62 57.97 5.68
CA THR A 932 18.77 58.98 5.02
C THR A 932 18.29 60.04 6.00
N LEU A 933 17.95 59.65 7.22
CA LEU A 933 17.60 60.57 8.30
C LEU A 933 18.81 61.38 8.77
N ASP A 934 19.99 60.75 8.87
CA ASP A 934 21.23 61.44 9.26
C ASP A 934 21.66 62.45 8.18
N LYS A 935 21.53 62.12 6.89
CA LYS A 935 21.72 63.08 5.78
C LYS A 935 20.71 64.22 5.79
N TRP A 936 19.48 63.97 6.23
CA TRP A 936 18.45 65.01 6.36
C TRP A 936 18.77 65.96 7.53
N LEU A 937 19.21 65.43 8.68
CA LEU A 937 19.68 66.23 9.81
C LEU A 937 20.84 67.15 9.39
N GLN A 938 21.82 66.61 8.64
CA GLN A 938 22.96 67.38 8.13
C GLN A 938 22.59 68.44 7.07
N ALA A 939 21.49 68.23 6.34
CA ALA A 939 21.05 69.11 5.25
C ALA A 939 20.15 70.27 5.72
N GLY A 940 20.04 70.52 7.04
CA GLY A 940 19.26 71.62 7.62
C GLY A 940 17.95 71.22 8.32
N GLY A 941 17.76 69.94 8.63
CA GLY A 941 16.62 69.44 9.43
C GLY A 941 16.82 69.59 10.95
N ASP A 942 18.05 69.87 11.38
CA ASP A 942 18.43 70.14 12.77
C ASP A 942 17.73 71.37 13.36
N VAL A 943 17.61 72.45 12.59
CA VAL A 943 16.92 73.68 12.97
C VAL A 943 15.43 73.43 13.20
N SER A 944 14.79 72.66 12.31
CA SER A 944 13.38 72.30 12.41
C SER A 944 13.09 71.33 13.56
N LEU A 945 14.03 70.44 13.87
CA LEU A 945 13.89 69.56 15.03
C LEU A 945 14.02 70.34 16.34
N HIS A 946 14.95 71.29 16.42
CA HIS A 946 15.11 72.16 17.58
C HIS A 946 13.88 73.07 17.78
N SER A 947 13.29 73.60 16.72
CA SER A 947 12.05 74.39 16.82
C SER A 947 10.88 73.54 17.29
N TYR A 948 10.73 72.30 16.83
CA TYR A 948 9.72 71.37 17.35
C TYR A 948 9.90 71.07 18.85
N LEU A 949 11.13 70.78 19.30
CA LEU A 949 11.42 70.49 20.70
C LEU A 949 11.20 71.69 21.63
N SER A 950 11.38 72.91 21.12
CA SER A 950 11.17 74.17 21.86
C SER A 950 9.76 74.77 21.71
N GLY A 951 8.88 74.16 20.89
CA GLY A 951 7.50 74.61 20.67
C GLY A 951 7.35 75.79 19.71
N GLN A 952 8.36 76.06 18.87
CA GLN A 952 8.35 77.11 17.84
C GLN A 952 7.78 76.60 16.51
N PRO A 953 7.20 77.48 15.65
CA PRO A 953 6.66 77.07 14.37
C PRO A 953 7.75 76.57 13.40
N THR A 954 7.49 75.45 12.74
CA THR A 954 8.39 74.76 11.79
C THR A 954 8.02 75.07 10.33
N GLU A 955 8.99 75.04 9.41
CA GLU A 955 8.74 75.18 7.97
C GLU A 955 7.91 74.03 7.38
N GLU A 956 6.93 74.34 6.52
CA GLU A 956 6.04 73.36 5.89
C GLU A 956 6.77 72.35 4.97
N SER A 957 7.89 72.75 4.36
CA SER A 957 8.67 71.92 3.43
C SER A 957 9.37 70.74 4.12
N GLN A 958 9.67 70.86 5.42
CA GLN A 958 10.39 69.86 6.20
C GLN A 958 9.50 69.06 7.14
N LEU A 959 8.22 69.43 7.25
CA LEU A 959 7.27 68.87 8.21
C LEU A 959 7.05 67.35 8.04
N SER A 960 7.01 66.88 6.78
CA SER A 960 6.85 65.46 6.45
C SER A 960 8.04 64.60 6.92
N MET A 961 9.26 65.06 6.65
CA MET A 961 10.49 64.39 7.07
C MET A 961 10.70 64.48 8.59
N LEU A 962 10.32 65.60 9.21
CA LEU A 962 10.33 65.77 10.65
C LEU A 962 9.38 64.76 11.33
N ALA A 963 8.16 64.58 10.80
CA ALA A 963 7.23 63.56 11.30
C ALA A 963 7.81 62.14 11.21
N CYS A 964 8.49 61.81 10.10
CA CYS A 964 9.19 60.54 9.95
C CYS A 964 10.29 60.36 11.00
N PHE A 965 11.10 61.40 11.24
CA PHE A 965 12.18 61.38 12.22
C PHE A 965 11.65 61.13 13.64
N LEU A 966 10.60 61.85 14.05
CA LEU A 966 10.00 61.72 15.38
C LEU A 966 9.50 60.30 15.64
N ILE A 967 8.81 59.69 14.66
CA ILE A 967 8.20 58.37 14.80
C ILE A 967 9.25 57.27 14.90
N TYR A 968 10.24 57.26 14.00
CA TYR A 968 11.27 56.23 13.95
C TYR A 968 12.17 56.26 15.20
N HIS A 969 12.54 57.45 15.66
CA HIS A 969 13.35 57.63 16.85
C HIS A 969 12.55 57.61 18.16
N SER A 970 11.21 57.58 18.10
CA SER A 970 10.33 57.62 19.29
C SER A 970 10.55 58.85 20.16
N VAL A 971 10.69 60.01 19.53
CA VAL A 971 10.91 61.27 20.25
C VAL A 971 9.60 61.64 20.95
N PRO A 972 9.61 61.85 22.29
CA PRO A 972 8.40 62.17 23.04
C PRO A 972 7.90 63.57 22.71
N THR A 973 6.63 63.83 23.02
CA THR A 973 6.01 65.13 22.77
C THR A 973 6.64 66.24 23.65
N PRO A 974 6.62 67.51 23.21
CA PRO A 974 7.15 68.63 24.00
C PRO A 974 6.57 68.72 25.42
N GLY A 975 5.31 68.33 25.63
CA GLY A 975 4.69 68.26 26.97
C GLY A 975 5.25 67.15 27.86
N GLN A 976 5.61 65.99 27.30
CA GLN A 976 6.27 64.90 28.03
C GLN A 976 7.74 65.21 28.34
N LEU A 977 8.39 65.98 27.46
CA LEU A 977 9.75 66.50 27.66
C LEU A 977 9.79 67.56 28.78
N ALA A 978 8.82 68.47 28.81
CA ALA A 978 8.69 69.48 29.87
C ALA A 978 8.43 68.85 31.25
N ALA A 979 7.59 67.80 31.30
CA ALA A 979 7.37 67.01 32.53
C ALA A 979 8.61 66.23 33.01
N GLY A 980 9.58 66.00 32.13
CA GLY A 980 10.83 65.27 32.41
C GLY A 980 11.99 66.12 32.95
N GLY A 981 11.82 67.43 33.13
CA GLY A 981 12.84 68.30 33.76
C GLY A 981 14.16 68.41 32.98
N LEU A 982 14.07 68.82 31.71
CA LEU A 982 15.20 68.93 30.77
C LEU A 982 15.95 70.27 30.83
N GLU A 983 15.41 71.29 31.48
CA GLU A 983 16.08 72.58 31.63
C GLU A 983 17.24 72.43 32.64
N GLY A 984 18.48 72.36 32.12
CA GLY A 984 19.72 72.44 32.93
C GLY A 984 20.70 71.27 32.84
N SER A 985 20.45 70.24 32.02
CA SER A 985 21.38 69.11 31.88
C SER A 985 22.61 69.47 31.03
N THR A 986 23.81 69.32 31.59
CA THR A 986 25.09 69.63 30.91
C THR A 986 25.85 68.37 30.44
N ASN A 987 25.49 67.18 30.91
CA ASN A 987 26.20 65.92 30.65
C ASN A 987 25.36 64.86 29.92
N PHE A 988 25.96 64.15 28.96
CA PHE A 988 25.31 63.07 28.19
C PHE A 988 24.79 61.92 29.05
N SER A 989 25.48 61.59 30.15
CA SER A 989 25.08 60.54 31.09
C SER A 989 23.80 60.89 31.86
N GLU A 990 23.61 62.17 32.22
CA GLU A 990 22.39 62.66 32.87
C GLU A 990 21.20 62.64 31.90
N LEU A 991 21.44 63.05 30.65
CA LEU A 991 20.47 62.92 29.56
C LEU A 991 20.05 61.46 29.37
N LEU A 992 21.01 60.53 29.32
CA LEU A 992 20.71 59.10 29.14
C LEU A 992 19.82 58.54 30.25
N LEU A 993 20.07 58.91 31.52
CA LEU A 993 19.24 58.47 32.65
C LEU A 993 17.81 59.05 32.58
N LYS A 994 17.66 60.34 32.30
CA LYS A 994 16.36 61.01 32.17
C LYS A 994 15.55 60.47 30.97
N PHE A 995 16.20 60.27 29.83
CA PHE A 995 15.54 59.72 28.63
C PHE A 995 15.24 58.21 28.72
N LYS A 996 15.99 57.46 29.53
CA LYS A 996 15.65 56.07 29.86
C LYS A 996 14.35 55.97 30.65
N GLN A 997 14.04 56.94 31.52
CA GLN A 997 12.74 57.02 32.22
C GLN A 997 11.59 57.34 31.26
N LEU A 998 11.88 58.04 30.15
CA LEU A 998 10.95 58.36 29.08
C LEU A 998 10.82 57.26 28.00
N ASN A 999 11.42 56.08 28.21
CA ASN A 999 11.45 54.94 27.28
C ASN A 999 12.01 55.26 25.87
N VAL A 1000 12.89 56.27 25.76
CA VAL A 1000 13.51 56.61 24.47
C VAL A 1000 14.70 55.69 24.21
N PRO A 1001 14.80 55.06 23.02
CA PRO A 1001 15.91 54.16 22.71
C PRO A 1001 17.23 54.94 22.55
N VAL A 1002 18.34 54.35 23.01
CA VAL A 1002 19.68 54.97 23.01
C VAL A 1002 20.12 55.42 21.60
N ARG A 1003 19.64 54.76 20.54
CA ARG A 1003 19.88 55.14 19.13
C ARG A 1003 19.40 56.56 18.79
N ALA A 1004 18.32 57.00 19.42
CA ALA A 1004 17.73 58.31 19.22
C ALA A 1004 18.49 59.36 20.06
N LEU A 1005 18.85 58.99 21.29
CA LEU A 1005 19.64 59.83 22.18
C LEU A 1005 20.98 60.25 21.57
N LEU A 1006 21.66 59.31 20.88
CA LEU A 1006 22.94 59.58 20.22
C LEU A 1006 22.83 60.71 19.17
N ARG A 1007 21.69 60.80 18.49
CA ARG A 1007 21.42 61.80 17.44
C ARG A 1007 20.83 63.10 17.99
N LEU A 1008 20.17 63.05 19.14
CA LEU A 1008 19.59 64.23 19.82
C LEU A 1008 20.60 64.95 20.72
N ALA A 1009 21.63 64.26 21.21
CA ALA A 1009 22.60 64.81 22.14
C ALA A 1009 23.32 66.08 21.63
N PRO A 1010 23.78 66.18 20.37
CA PRO A 1010 24.42 67.40 19.85
C PRO A 1010 23.49 68.62 19.85
N LEU A 1011 22.19 68.40 19.63
CA LEU A 1011 21.17 69.45 19.55
C LEU A 1011 20.77 69.96 20.94
N LEU A 1012 20.68 69.08 21.93
CA LEU A 1012 20.31 69.42 23.31
C LEU A 1012 21.48 70.02 24.11
N LEU A 1013 22.74 69.70 23.75
CA LEU A 1013 23.94 70.17 24.45
C LEU A 1013 24.53 71.49 23.89
N ARG A 1014 23.87 72.14 22.91
CA ARG A 1014 24.30 73.40 22.26
C ARG A 1014 25.79 73.41 21.82
N ASN A 1015 26.23 72.42 21.05
CA ASN A 1015 27.54 72.45 20.40
C ASN A 1015 27.46 72.00 18.92
N PRO A 1016 27.43 72.94 17.94
CA PRO A 1016 27.17 72.62 16.53
C PRO A 1016 28.39 72.04 15.75
N HIS A 1017 29.50 71.68 16.40
CA HIS A 1017 30.74 71.27 15.71
C HIS A 1017 31.18 69.81 15.90
N SER A 1018 30.39 68.92 16.51
CA SER A 1018 30.80 67.52 16.73
C SER A 1018 30.09 66.50 15.83
N MET A 1019 29.75 66.84 14.57
CA MET A 1019 29.31 65.84 13.58
C MET A 1019 30.48 65.29 12.75
N VAL A 1020 31.48 64.71 13.43
CA VAL A 1020 32.42 63.79 12.79
C VAL A 1020 32.63 62.61 13.74
N LEU A 1021 31.94 61.51 13.45
CA LEU A 1021 32.41 60.14 13.63
C LEU A 1021 31.57 59.20 12.75
#